data_AF-K0JYN4-F1
#
_entry.id   AF-K0JYN4-F1
#
_cell.length_a   1.000
_cell.length_b   1.000
_cell.length_c   1.000
_cell.angle_alpha   90.00
_cell.angle_beta   90.00
_cell.angle_gamma   90.00
#
_symmetry.space_group_name_H-M   'P 1'
#
loop_
_entity.id
_entity.type
_entity.pdbx_description
1 polymer ?
#
loop_
_entity_poly.entity_id
_entity_poly.type
_entity_poly.pdbx_seq_one_letter_code
_entity_poly.pdbx_strand_id
1 'polypeptide(L)'
;MTITANRLLRSLDPLPHGSRQRLLAGTARELVGTPALDGLLRELSGGDRFSRGLAVRIAHVAGHGEFVVRAATWPETEVARHALASAGRLDLPTTVFLDLLPHLSTDLRRTLYRAVRRRNRGRQVDELLPVVRAAYGDVEAAGLLASCTTETVRALLPELEHAVRNWTALGRRHPEVLLDFVGAELDGSAPTWWSDVWGRVAGGVAAAAATHPERVLGLVERVLPHAPLPWALHPAAARLARHDPRRLAAVLVDPRRTGPVPARPALWRALAALPDADLVAVGRVLPERDQGTFLRTLPPSRRAAVVAGVYGDRLDLPAGVLDQLPAPARAEFGRRLLDRPAVADDPVRRLAATALLPWAQARDALLAATRRATADDRATGHELCVRAAVATRDPAVLAEVVANFARLANDQDPVRSRALAAFAEVPSWLFRVADVDAYGKLMADAADARDASWQTRYAVRGLAQALIREGVVARRPELVDAGRTGLARIAEQAAIGLHGIGRALPRGAEHEVFAALEPRLSQDARRGEFDLLLPLATGLGRRAWDLPRLQELLDRARSAKSDRVVTAAIGLWLAPPRTRDDRVRRVLADDRSTITVDVVREVVARRCTDLLDLVIGKPLHGRFLKRGVRYVPPFPDCAERWLPRQVDAYRDQLLDCATSARVPVFERASAVARLGRLPGSVAEVRGFTTDPDVPVAEAALATLAWTDDPADVLPDLLEHVGTDRARVAVYALSRCARFTSPRRLGELLAPLVTGGKVTTRKEAVRLLAQHRAPGAVAVLAGAWDGAHRDVRRALVSATRWFLDDDTAWDLLTRATAEQCEVAAEVLEQPPAAVPRRHRVGYGELVLAVAASADPDTARRGLAALPAWLRWVEGTADLLVGLVVDLDNTATWEFALSALVRAARAQADPEPLRRAVTGLLAVADRYDAETDRDLPGRRRIEALVRQVAGQADSAGRRAEAGALGPVLAAAGHHPAAVRLAVLAVPWGEPGADLAGLRDVARVADRPALRRQASEELAVALSGVLDRLPPDRPHELAGVLAVECPALAVAVATAAGPAAGWPARWRELVRGLRRHDDPDVRDAALAVRTDQT
;
A
#
# COMPACT_ATOMS: atom_id res chain seq x y z
N MET A 1 43.32 -21.04 -34.14
CA MET A 1 42.15 -21.53 -34.90
C MET A 1 41.09 -20.44 -34.88
N THR A 2 40.64 -19.96 -36.03
CA THR A 2 39.58 -18.95 -36.16
C THR A 2 38.23 -19.54 -35.72
N ILE A 3 37.58 -18.91 -34.73
CA ILE A 3 36.22 -19.27 -34.31
C ILE A 3 35.24 -18.66 -35.32
N THR A 4 34.50 -19.51 -36.03
CA THR A 4 33.42 -19.09 -36.95
C THR A 4 32.07 -19.17 -36.25
N ALA A 5 31.07 -18.42 -36.76
CA ALA A 5 29.70 -18.43 -36.22
C ALA A 5 29.11 -19.84 -36.20
N ASN A 6 29.29 -20.60 -37.28
CA ASN A 6 28.82 -21.98 -37.38
C ASN A 6 29.45 -22.94 -36.36
N ARG A 7 30.72 -22.74 -36.00
CA ARG A 7 31.38 -23.55 -34.97
C ARG A 7 30.85 -23.18 -33.59
N LEU A 8 30.70 -21.88 -33.31
CA LEU A 8 30.16 -21.39 -32.05
C LEU A 8 28.72 -21.86 -31.82
N LEU A 9 27.83 -21.73 -32.80
CA LEU A 9 26.44 -22.18 -32.72
C LEU A 9 26.35 -23.69 -32.42
N ARG A 10 27.17 -24.52 -33.09
CA ARG A 10 27.27 -25.96 -32.81
C ARG A 10 27.73 -26.26 -31.38
N SER A 11 28.68 -25.48 -30.84
CA SER A 11 29.13 -25.64 -29.46
C SER A 11 28.09 -25.18 -28.42
N LEU A 12 27.19 -24.26 -28.78
CA LEU A 12 26.13 -23.79 -27.91
C LEU A 12 24.94 -24.75 -27.86
N ASP A 13 24.68 -25.50 -28.93
CA ASP A 13 23.48 -26.35 -29.07
C ASP A 13 23.25 -27.35 -27.92
N PRO A 14 24.24 -28.12 -27.43
CA PRO A 14 23.99 -29.08 -26.36
C PRO A 14 23.92 -28.44 -24.97
N LEU A 15 24.14 -27.13 -24.83
CA LEU A 15 24.35 -26.47 -23.54
C LEU A 15 23.06 -25.82 -22.99
N PRO A 16 22.81 -25.94 -21.66
CA PRO A 16 21.79 -25.14 -21.00
C PRO A 16 22.09 -23.64 -21.10
N HIS A 17 21.05 -22.80 -21.01
CA HIS A 17 21.16 -21.35 -21.15
C HIS A 17 22.30 -20.73 -20.32
N GLY A 18 22.44 -21.10 -19.05
CA GLY A 18 23.51 -20.58 -18.18
C GLY A 18 24.92 -20.93 -18.66
N SER A 19 25.12 -22.13 -19.19
CA SER A 19 26.40 -22.56 -19.78
C SER A 19 26.66 -21.88 -21.13
N ARG A 20 25.62 -21.67 -21.96
CA ARG A 20 25.72 -20.86 -23.18
C ARG A 20 26.19 -19.44 -22.88
N GLN A 21 25.61 -18.77 -21.89
CA GLN A 21 26.03 -17.42 -21.50
C GLN A 21 27.49 -17.37 -21.02
N ARG A 22 27.97 -18.42 -20.32
CA ARG A 22 29.38 -18.52 -19.90
C ARG A 22 30.32 -18.71 -21.09
N LEU A 23 29.96 -19.60 -22.04
CA LEU A 23 30.75 -19.81 -23.25
C LEU A 23 30.86 -18.53 -24.08
N LEU A 24 29.72 -17.86 -24.34
CA LEU A 24 29.69 -16.58 -25.07
C LEU A 24 30.59 -15.51 -24.41
N ALA A 25 30.53 -15.41 -23.08
CA ALA A 25 31.38 -14.46 -22.35
C ALA A 25 32.87 -14.85 -22.38
N GLY A 26 33.19 -16.14 -22.38
CA GLY A 26 34.55 -16.64 -22.55
C GLY A 26 35.10 -16.30 -23.94
N THR A 27 34.37 -16.69 -24.99
CA THR A 27 34.71 -16.40 -26.39
C THR A 27 34.87 -14.90 -26.64
N ALA A 28 33.98 -14.07 -26.10
CA ALA A 28 34.10 -12.62 -26.23
C ALA A 28 35.41 -12.09 -25.61
N ARG A 29 35.77 -12.55 -24.40
CA ARG A 29 37.02 -12.14 -23.71
C ARG A 29 38.28 -12.60 -24.42
N GLU A 30 38.27 -13.79 -25.00
CA GLU A 30 39.40 -14.34 -25.77
C GLU A 30 39.66 -13.57 -27.07
N LEU A 31 38.60 -13.03 -27.70
CA LEU A 31 38.70 -12.37 -29.00
C LEU A 31 38.86 -10.83 -28.91
N VAL A 32 38.75 -10.22 -27.73
CA VAL A 32 38.91 -8.76 -27.57
C VAL A 32 40.24 -8.29 -28.16
N GLY A 33 40.19 -7.25 -28.99
CA GLY A 33 41.39 -6.66 -29.62
C GLY A 33 41.94 -7.44 -30.81
N THR A 34 41.25 -8.48 -31.28
CA THR A 34 41.67 -9.27 -32.45
C THR A 34 40.75 -9.03 -33.66
N PRO A 35 41.27 -9.06 -34.91
CA PRO A 35 40.42 -8.98 -36.12
C PRO A 35 39.40 -10.12 -36.24
N ALA A 36 39.62 -11.24 -35.54
CA ALA A 36 38.72 -12.37 -35.51
C ALA A 36 37.39 -12.04 -34.82
N LEU A 37 37.35 -11.05 -33.91
CA LEU A 37 36.12 -10.57 -33.30
C LEU A 37 35.19 -9.96 -34.35
N ASP A 38 35.69 -9.09 -35.21
CA ASP A 38 34.90 -8.43 -36.26
C ASP A 38 34.42 -9.43 -37.31
N GLY A 39 35.27 -10.41 -37.63
CA GLY A 39 34.90 -11.59 -38.41
C GLY A 39 33.66 -12.29 -37.85
N LEU A 40 33.73 -12.70 -36.59
CA LEU A 40 32.66 -13.42 -35.90
C LEU A 40 31.39 -12.58 -35.77
N LEU A 41 31.50 -11.31 -35.40
CA LEU A 41 30.36 -10.40 -35.26
C LEU A 41 29.64 -10.19 -36.61
N ARG A 42 30.40 -10.07 -37.71
CA ARG A 42 29.83 -9.96 -39.07
C ARG A 42 29.07 -11.21 -39.45
N GLU A 43 29.68 -12.39 -39.28
CA GLU A 43 29.05 -13.68 -39.57
C GLU A 43 27.75 -13.87 -38.75
N LEU A 44 27.78 -13.58 -37.45
CA LEU A 44 26.60 -13.71 -36.59
C LEU A 44 25.51 -12.68 -36.94
N SER A 45 25.89 -11.46 -37.32
CA SER A 45 24.93 -10.43 -37.72
C SER A 45 24.21 -10.76 -39.04
N GLY A 46 24.86 -11.50 -39.95
CA GLY A 46 24.26 -11.97 -41.19
C GLY A 46 23.29 -13.15 -41.01
N GLY A 47 23.26 -13.76 -39.83
CA GLY A 47 22.37 -14.87 -39.50
C GLY A 47 20.94 -14.44 -39.14
N ASP A 48 20.23 -15.35 -38.48
CA ASP A 48 18.89 -15.17 -37.96
C ASP A 48 18.85 -14.23 -36.73
N ARG A 49 17.63 -13.91 -36.26
CA ARG A 49 17.40 -13.06 -35.09
C ARG A 49 18.15 -13.56 -33.84
N PHE A 50 18.23 -14.88 -33.64
CA PHE A 50 18.95 -15.48 -32.54
C PHE A 50 20.45 -15.16 -32.63
N SER A 51 21.06 -15.40 -33.79
CA SER A 51 22.47 -15.10 -34.07
C SER A 51 22.79 -13.62 -33.89
N ARG A 52 21.91 -12.73 -34.35
CA ARG A 52 21.99 -11.27 -34.12
C ARG A 52 21.99 -10.91 -32.64
N GLY A 53 21.12 -11.51 -31.84
CA GLY A 53 21.09 -11.35 -30.38
C GLY A 53 22.40 -11.81 -29.71
N LEU A 54 22.98 -12.93 -30.18
CA LEU A 54 24.29 -13.40 -29.71
C LEU A 54 25.41 -12.43 -30.08
N ALA A 55 25.39 -11.85 -31.29
CA ALA A 55 26.37 -10.88 -31.74
C ALA A 55 26.38 -9.65 -30.81
N VAL A 56 25.21 -9.10 -30.47
CA VAL A 56 25.09 -7.98 -29.53
C VAL A 56 25.64 -8.35 -28.15
N ARG A 57 25.39 -9.58 -27.68
CA ARG A 57 25.92 -10.08 -26.40
C ARG A 57 27.44 -10.13 -26.40
N ILE A 58 28.04 -10.70 -27.44
CA ILE A 58 29.50 -10.80 -27.60
C ILE A 58 30.11 -9.41 -27.69
N ALA A 59 29.56 -8.53 -28.55
CA ALA A 59 30.00 -7.15 -28.69
C ALA A 59 29.94 -6.40 -27.37
N HIS A 60 28.88 -6.56 -26.58
CA HIS A 60 28.77 -5.97 -25.25
C HIS A 60 29.85 -6.45 -24.28
N VAL A 61 30.10 -7.77 -24.20
CA VAL A 61 31.13 -8.34 -23.32
C VAL A 61 32.53 -7.93 -23.76
N ALA A 62 32.76 -7.84 -25.07
CA ALA A 62 34.03 -7.41 -25.66
C ALA A 62 34.26 -5.88 -25.62
N GLY A 63 33.25 -5.09 -25.24
CA GLY A 63 33.36 -3.62 -25.24
C GLY A 63 33.27 -2.97 -26.63
N HIS A 64 32.78 -3.67 -27.65
CA HIS A 64 32.72 -3.17 -29.02
C HIS A 64 31.55 -2.19 -29.23
N GLY A 65 31.78 -0.91 -28.90
CA GLY A 65 30.77 0.16 -28.92
C GLY A 65 30.06 0.35 -30.27
N GLU A 66 30.81 0.49 -31.36
CA GLU A 66 30.25 0.77 -32.69
C GLU A 66 29.25 -0.29 -33.16
N PHE A 67 29.56 -1.57 -32.93
CA PHE A 67 28.65 -2.67 -33.27
C PHE A 67 27.33 -2.56 -32.48
N VAL A 68 27.42 -2.28 -31.18
CA VAL A 68 26.24 -2.14 -30.31
C VAL A 68 25.39 -0.94 -30.72
N VAL A 69 26.00 0.18 -31.12
CA VAL A 69 25.29 1.36 -31.62
C VAL A 69 24.56 1.05 -32.90
N ARG A 70 25.21 0.40 -33.88
CA ARG A 70 24.58 -0.01 -35.13
C ARG A 70 23.42 -0.99 -34.89
N ALA A 71 23.55 -1.91 -33.93
CA ALA A 71 22.50 -2.85 -33.59
C ALA A 71 21.30 -2.21 -32.89
N ALA A 72 21.45 -1.00 -32.32
CA ALA A 72 20.36 -0.28 -31.66
C ALA A 72 19.31 0.27 -32.65
N THR A 73 19.64 0.37 -33.94
CA THR A 73 18.74 0.84 -35.01
C THR A 73 18.19 -0.29 -35.88
N TRP A 74 18.46 -1.55 -35.53
CA TRP A 74 17.93 -2.70 -36.25
C TRP A 74 16.40 -2.80 -36.09
N PRO A 75 15.70 -3.33 -37.11
CA PRO A 75 14.23 -3.41 -37.09
C PRO A 75 13.70 -4.33 -35.99
N GLU A 76 14.44 -5.36 -35.58
CA GLU A 76 13.99 -6.31 -34.56
C GLU A 76 13.98 -5.69 -33.17
N THR A 77 12.78 -5.49 -32.63
CA THR A 77 12.54 -4.71 -31.40
C THR A 77 13.35 -5.24 -30.21
N GLU A 78 13.42 -6.55 -30.01
CA GLU A 78 14.17 -7.12 -28.88
C GLU A 78 15.69 -7.01 -29.03
N VAL A 79 16.21 -7.09 -30.27
CA VAL A 79 17.65 -6.96 -30.52
C VAL A 79 18.07 -5.51 -30.29
N ALA A 80 17.32 -4.56 -30.85
CA ALA A 80 17.51 -3.13 -30.60
C ALA A 80 17.41 -2.79 -29.11
N ARG A 81 16.41 -3.35 -28.39
CA ARG A 81 16.27 -3.15 -26.94
C ARG A 81 17.48 -3.70 -26.17
N HIS A 82 17.98 -4.89 -26.53
CA HIS A 82 19.16 -5.47 -25.89
C HIS A 82 20.43 -4.66 -26.18
N ALA A 83 20.56 -4.16 -27.42
CA ALA A 83 21.64 -3.28 -27.84
C ALA A 83 21.62 -1.96 -27.05
N LEU A 84 20.48 -1.28 -26.93
CA LEU A 84 20.34 -0.05 -26.12
C LEU A 84 20.64 -0.28 -24.64
N ALA A 85 20.15 -1.39 -24.07
CA ALA A 85 20.44 -1.74 -22.68
C ALA A 85 21.94 -2.01 -22.46
N SER A 86 22.63 -2.48 -23.50
CA SER A 86 24.08 -2.71 -23.50
C SER A 86 24.85 -1.41 -23.76
N ALA A 87 24.38 -0.56 -24.67
CA ALA A 87 24.97 0.75 -24.99
C ALA A 87 25.09 1.63 -23.75
N GLY A 88 24.04 1.72 -22.93
CA GLY A 88 24.12 2.47 -21.67
C GLY A 88 24.98 1.82 -20.57
N ARG A 89 25.54 0.63 -20.80
CA ARG A 89 26.58 0.03 -19.94
C ARG A 89 27.99 0.25 -20.50
N LEU A 90 28.12 0.65 -21.75
CA LEU A 90 29.38 1.00 -22.39
C LEU A 90 29.66 2.50 -22.20
N ASP A 91 30.93 2.90 -22.25
CA ASP A 91 31.34 4.30 -22.09
C ASP A 91 31.27 5.10 -23.38
N LEU A 92 30.06 5.19 -23.94
CA LEU A 92 29.78 5.90 -25.18
C LEU A 92 29.57 7.41 -24.94
N PRO A 93 29.99 8.27 -25.89
CA PRO A 93 29.76 9.72 -25.83
C PRO A 93 28.27 10.07 -25.99
N THR A 94 27.86 11.25 -25.51
CA THR A 94 26.45 11.68 -25.55
C THR A 94 25.91 11.81 -26.98
N THR A 95 26.76 12.25 -27.93
CA THR A 95 26.42 12.43 -29.35
C THR A 95 25.78 11.19 -29.95
N VAL A 96 26.31 10.01 -29.64
CA VAL A 96 25.74 8.72 -30.08
C VAL A 96 24.29 8.55 -29.62
N PHE A 97 23.95 8.96 -28.39
CA PHE A 97 22.57 8.84 -27.90
C PHE A 97 21.66 9.89 -28.55
N LEU A 98 22.16 11.09 -28.80
CA LEU A 98 21.44 12.15 -29.51
C LEU A 98 21.09 11.73 -30.93
N ASP A 99 22.03 11.12 -31.65
CA ASP A 99 21.83 10.64 -33.03
C ASP A 99 20.81 9.50 -33.10
N LEU A 100 20.75 8.64 -32.07
CA LEU A 100 19.79 7.54 -32.01
C LEU A 100 18.35 8.02 -31.74
N LEU A 101 18.17 9.03 -30.88
CA LEU A 101 16.87 9.43 -30.32
C LEU A 101 15.75 9.58 -31.37
N PRO A 102 15.94 10.32 -32.50
CA PRO A 102 14.90 10.53 -33.51
C PRO A 102 14.30 9.23 -34.07
N HIS A 103 15.08 8.16 -34.10
CA HIS A 103 14.70 6.88 -34.67
C HIS A 103 14.05 5.91 -33.67
N LEU A 104 14.15 6.22 -32.37
CA LEU A 104 13.66 5.33 -31.33
C LEU A 104 12.16 5.48 -31.07
N SER A 105 11.46 4.36 -30.98
CA SER A 105 10.11 4.30 -30.44
C SER A 105 10.08 4.64 -28.94
N THR A 106 8.89 4.93 -28.40
CA THR A 106 8.74 5.34 -26.99
C THR A 106 9.31 4.29 -26.02
N ASP A 107 9.12 3.00 -26.29
CA ASP A 107 9.65 1.95 -25.42
C ASP A 107 11.18 1.82 -25.47
N LEU A 108 11.77 2.00 -26.66
CA LEU A 108 13.21 2.02 -26.86
C LEU A 108 13.86 3.25 -26.21
N ARG A 109 13.26 4.45 -26.33
CA ARG A 109 13.68 5.65 -25.58
C ARG A 109 13.65 5.41 -24.07
N ARG A 110 12.58 4.83 -23.53
CA ARG A 110 12.51 4.46 -22.10
C ARG A 110 13.57 3.45 -21.68
N THR A 111 13.98 2.56 -22.58
CA THR A 111 15.09 1.62 -22.35
C THR A 111 16.41 2.36 -22.28
N LEU A 112 16.67 3.28 -23.21
CA LEU A 112 17.82 4.17 -23.18
C LEU A 112 17.86 4.99 -21.88
N TYR A 113 16.77 5.67 -21.52
CA TYR A 113 16.69 6.44 -20.27
C TYR A 113 16.95 5.56 -19.04
N ARG A 114 16.43 4.32 -18.99
CA ARG A 114 16.75 3.38 -17.90
C ARG A 114 18.24 3.02 -17.86
N ALA A 115 18.87 2.85 -19.02
CA ALA A 115 20.28 2.50 -19.11
C ALA A 115 21.17 3.66 -18.61
N VAL A 116 20.93 4.89 -19.07
CA VAL A 116 21.69 6.08 -18.67
C VAL A 116 21.53 6.37 -17.16
N ARG A 117 20.29 6.31 -16.63
CA ARG A 117 20.02 6.57 -15.19
C ARG A 117 20.73 5.63 -14.22
N ARG A 118 21.01 4.39 -14.63
CA ARG A 118 21.72 3.39 -13.80
C ARG A 118 23.20 3.74 -13.60
N ARG A 119 23.80 4.48 -14.52
CA ARG A 119 25.22 4.86 -14.46
C ARG A 119 25.47 6.23 -13.82
N ASN A 120 24.41 6.98 -13.50
CA ASN A 120 24.48 8.29 -12.83
C ASN A 120 25.39 9.30 -13.56
N ARG A 121 25.29 9.36 -14.89
CA ARG A 121 26.13 10.22 -15.73
C ARG A 121 25.56 11.64 -15.85
N GLY A 122 25.59 12.39 -14.75
CA GLY A 122 25.02 13.74 -14.62
C GLY A 122 25.11 14.60 -15.88
N ARG A 123 26.35 14.94 -16.30
CA ARG A 123 26.60 15.81 -17.46
C ARG A 123 26.04 15.28 -18.79
N GLN A 124 26.16 13.98 -19.05
CA GLN A 124 25.59 13.40 -20.29
C GLN A 124 24.05 13.50 -20.28
N VAL A 125 23.41 13.39 -19.11
CA VAL A 125 21.97 13.54 -19.00
C VAL A 125 21.55 15.01 -19.16
N ASP A 126 22.35 15.95 -18.63
CA ASP A 126 22.11 17.38 -18.79
C ASP A 126 22.09 17.80 -20.27
N GLU A 127 22.97 17.23 -21.10
CA GLU A 127 23.00 17.45 -22.55
C GLU A 127 21.80 16.79 -23.27
N LEU A 128 21.34 15.61 -22.82
CA LEU A 128 20.21 14.89 -23.43
C LEU A 128 18.87 15.55 -23.12
N LEU A 129 18.71 16.13 -21.92
CA LEU A 129 17.41 16.55 -21.42
C LEU A 129 16.74 17.63 -22.30
N PRO A 130 17.41 18.73 -22.72
CA PRO A 130 16.80 19.75 -23.56
C PRO A 130 16.27 19.19 -24.88
N VAL A 131 17.01 18.29 -25.52
CA VAL A 131 16.61 17.65 -26.78
C VAL A 131 15.41 16.75 -26.58
N VAL A 132 15.40 15.94 -25.51
CA VAL A 132 14.24 15.11 -25.15
C VAL A 132 13.01 15.96 -24.85
N ARG A 133 13.18 17.07 -24.13
CA ARG A 133 12.10 18.00 -23.78
C ARG A 133 11.47 18.62 -25.03
N ALA A 134 12.30 19.12 -25.94
CA ALA A 134 11.84 19.73 -27.19
C ALA A 134 11.12 18.71 -28.10
N ALA A 135 11.70 17.53 -28.29
CA ALA A 135 11.17 16.54 -29.23
C ALA A 135 9.99 15.71 -28.67
N TYR A 136 10.00 15.37 -27.37
CA TYR A 136 9.08 14.40 -26.77
C TYR A 136 8.35 14.89 -25.52
N GLY A 137 8.62 16.11 -25.08
CA GLY A 137 7.88 16.80 -24.03
C GLY A 137 8.36 16.61 -22.60
N ASP A 138 7.73 17.37 -21.71
CA ASP A 138 8.09 17.50 -20.30
C ASP A 138 7.99 16.16 -19.54
N VAL A 139 7.08 15.26 -19.92
CA VAL A 139 6.91 13.94 -19.29
C VAL A 139 8.13 13.03 -19.48
N GLU A 140 8.71 13.00 -20.68
CA GLU A 140 9.92 12.21 -20.91
C GLU A 140 11.14 12.87 -20.28
N ALA A 141 11.26 14.20 -20.36
CA ALA A 141 12.34 14.97 -19.76
C ALA A 141 12.39 14.83 -18.23
N ALA A 142 11.24 14.94 -17.55
CA ALA A 142 11.15 14.76 -16.10
C ALA A 142 11.57 13.34 -15.65
N GLY A 143 11.44 12.35 -16.53
CA GLY A 143 11.91 10.98 -16.31
C GLY A 143 13.43 10.86 -16.16
N LEU A 144 14.19 11.84 -16.67
CA LEU A 144 15.65 11.94 -16.61
C LEU A 144 16.16 12.84 -15.48
N LEU A 145 15.31 13.75 -14.97
CA LEU A 145 15.67 14.81 -14.04
C LEU A 145 16.49 14.32 -12.83
N ALA A 146 16.09 13.24 -12.17
CA ALA A 146 16.80 12.70 -11.00
C ALA A 146 18.19 12.08 -11.31
N SER A 147 18.67 12.11 -12.55
CA SER A 147 20.02 11.69 -12.95
C SER A 147 20.85 12.83 -13.54
N CYS A 148 20.29 14.04 -13.59
CA CYS A 148 21.00 15.25 -13.99
C CYS A 148 21.95 15.71 -12.87
N THR A 149 22.77 16.72 -13.14
CA THR A 149 23.53 17.42 -12.09
C THR A 149 22.62 18.25 -11.18
N THR A 150 23.10 18.59 -9.99
CA THR A 150 22.33 19.36 -9.01
C THR A 150 21.93 20.74 -9.54
N GLU A 151 22.81 21.38 -10.31
CA GLU A 151 22.60 22.67 -10.97
C GLU A 151 21.44 22.60 -11.96
N THR A 152 21.45 21.59 -12.84
CA THR A 152 20.40 21.36 -13.83
C THR A 152 19.06 21.03 -13.17
N VAL A 153 19.05 20.21 -12.12
CA VAL A 153 17.81 19.91 -11.38
C VAL A 153 17.26 21.17 -10.71
N ARG A 154 18.13 22.00 -10.12
CA ARG A 154 17.72 23.26 -9.47
C ARG A 154 17.06 24.22 -10.48
N ALA A 155 17.61 24.33 -11.67
CA ALA A 155 17.07 25.18 -12.73
C ALA A 155 15.73 24.64 -13.29
N LEU A 156 15.64 23.34 -13.58
CA LEU A 156 14.53 22.78 -14.36
C LEU A 156 13.40 22.17 -13.52
N LEU A 157 13.62 21.86 -12.24
CA LEU A 157 12.58 21.28 -11.38
C LEU A 157 11.32 22.16 -11.31
N PRO A 158 11.39 23.50 -11.13
CA PRO A 158 10.20 24.34 -11.14
C PRO A 158 9.37 24.25 -12.43
N GLU A 159 10.02 24.11 -13.57
CA GLU A 159 9.35 23.99 -14.88
C GLU A 159 8.75 22.60 -15.10
N LEU A 160 9.42 21.55 -14.63
CA LEU A 160 9.08 20.15 -14.89
C LEU A 160 8.30 19.45 -13.78
N GLU A 161 8.04 20.11 -12.65
CA GLU A 161 7.41 19.52 -11.46
C GLU A 161 6.10 18.77 -11.75
N HIS A 162 5.29 19.28 -12.68
CA HIS A 162 3.99 18.72 -13.07
C HIS A 162 4.13 17.33 -13.72
N ALA A 163 5.31 17.06 -14.30
CA ALA A 163 5.65 15.84 -15.01
C ALA A 163 6.44 14.83 -14.13
N VAL A 164 6.86 15.22 -12.93
CA VAL A 164 7.66 14.37 -12.04
C VAL A 164 6.78 13.26 -11.43
N ARG A 165 7.07 12.01 -11.80
CA ARG A 165 6.37 10.82 -11.27
C ARG A 165 7.08 10.14 -10.09
N ASN A 166 8.35 10.45 -9.82
CA ASN A 166 9.16 9.77 -8.81
C ASN A 166 9.94 10.75 -7.94
N TRP A 167 9.21 11.47 -7.07
CA TRP A 167 9.77 12.37 -6.07
C TRP A 167 10.76 11.69 -5.12
N THR A 168 10.55 10.40 -4.81
CA THR A 168 11.46 9.59 -4.00
C THR A 168 12.87 9.54 -4.59
N ALA A 169 13.01 9.44 -5.91
CA ALA A 169 14.33 9.44 -6.56
C ALA A 169 15.05 10.78 -6.42
N LEU A 170 14.32 11.90 -6.56
CA LEU A 170 14.85 13.25 -6.33
C LEU A 170 15.28 13.41 -4.87
N GLY A 171 14.46 13.03 -3.90
CA GLY A 171 14.80 13.13 -2.48
C GLY A 171 15.99 12.28 -2.05
N ARG A 172 16.30 11.18 -2.76
CA ARG A 172 17.52 10.39 -2.50
C ARG A 172 18.78 11.01 -3.10
N ARG A 173 18.68 11.65 -4.26
CA ARG A 173 19.84 12.07 -5.07
C ARG A 173 20.14 13.57 -4.98
N HIS A 174 19.11 14.40 -4.86
CA HIS A 174 19.20 15.86 -4.73
C HIS A 174 18.33 16.35 -3.55
N PRO A 175 18.59 15.86 -2.32
CA PRO A 175 17.77 16.17 -1.15
C PRO A 175 17.68 17.68 -0.87
N GLU A 176 18.78 18.42 -1.00
CA GLU A 176 18.78 19.88 -0.76
C GLU A 176 17.92 20.62 -1.76
N VAL A 177 18.08 20.36 -3.06
CA VAL A 177 17.27 21.00 -4.12
C VAL A 177 15.78 20.70 -3.93
N LEU A 178 15.44 19.45 -3.57
CA LEU A 178 14.05 19.11 -3.26
C LEU A 178 13.53 19.89 -2.06
N LEU A 179 14.29 19.96 -0.96
CA LEU A 179 13.85 20.66 0.25
C LEU A 179 13.75 22.18 0.04
N ASP A 180 14.66 22.78 -0.73
CA ASP A 180 14.60 24.19 -1.16
C ASP A 180 13.34 24.44 -2.00
N PHE A 181 13.08 23.57 -2.98
CA PHE A 181 11.87 23.64 -3.81
C PHE A 181 10.60 23.53 -2.97
N VAL A 182 10.53 22.58 -2.03
CA VAL A 182 9.35 22.44 -1.17
C VAL A 182 9.20 23.66 -0.25
N GLY A 183 10.30 24.21 0.28
CA GLY A 183 10.27 25.47 1.03
C GLY A 183 9.65 26.60 0.22
N ALA A 184 10.16 26.84 -0.99
CA ALA A 184 9.66 27.87 -1.90
C ALA A 184 8.19 27.66 -2.29
N GLU A 185 7.73 26.43 -2.46
CA GLU A 185 6.32 26.12 -2.72
C GLU A 185 5.40 26.51 -1.57
N LEU A 186 5.84 26.27 -0.33
CA LEU A 186 5.09 26.62 0.87
C LEU A 186 5.13 28.13 1.12
N ASP A 187 6.25 28.79 0.85
CA ASP A 187 6.38 30.25 0.94
C ASP A 187 5.49 30.96 -0.11
N GLY A 188 5.39 30.40 -1.32
CA GLY A 188 4.56 30.92 -2.41
C GLY A 188 3.10 30.45 -2.41
N SER A 189 2.59 29.89 -1.31
CA SER A 189 1.19 29.46 -1.22
C SER A 189 0.58 29.62 0.17
N ALA A 190 -0.72 29.94 0.22
CA ALA A 190 -1.47 29.98 1.48
C ALA A 190 -1.51 28.58 2.14
N PRO A 191 -1.51 28.49 3.48
CA PRO A 191 -1.43 27.21 4.20
C PRO A 191 -2.51 26.18 3.85
N THR A 192 -3.68 26.64 3.41
CA THR A 192 -4.80 25.82 2.91
C THR A 192 -4.45 24.92 1.70
N TRP A 193 -3.35 25.22 0.99
CA TRP A 193 -2.83 24.44 -0.15
C TRP A 193 -1.67 23.53 0.23
N TRP A 194 -1.15 23.63 1.45
CA TRP A 194 0.04 22.89 1.85
C TRP A 194 -0.22 21.39 1.86
N SER A 195 -1.43 20.94 2.16
CA SER A 195 -1.80 19.51 2.06
C SER A 195 -1.61 18.95 0.65
N ASP A 196 -1.97 19.71 -0.40
CA ASP A 196 -1.81 19.31 -1.80
C ASP A 196 -0.31 19.26 -2.19
N VAL A 197 0.45 20.28 -1.79
CA VAL A 197 1.90 20.32 -1.98
C VAL A 197 2.55 19.11 -1.30
N TRP A 198 2.17 18.86 -0.05
CA TRP A 198 2.74 17.82 0.79
C TRP A 198 2.40 16.42 0.28
N GLY A 199 1.15 16.18 -0.12
CA GLY A 199 0.72 14.91 -0.72
C GLY A 199 1.52 14.54 -1.98
N ARG A 200 1.88 15.53 -2.80
CA ARG A 200 2.69 15.34 -4.01
C ARG A 200 4.14 14.98 -3.72
N VAL A 201 4.79 15.67 -2.76
CA VAL A 201 6.26 15.60 -2.56
C VAL A 201 6.70 14.72 -1.38
N ALA A 202 5.78 14.25 -0.53
CA ALA A 202 6.11 13.58 0.73
C ALA A 202 7.03 12.35 0.58
N GLY A 203 6.89 11.57 -0.50
CA GLY A 203 7.80 10.44 -0.77
C GLY A 203 9.25 10.86 -0.98
N GLY A 204 9.47 12.03 -1.59
CA GLY A 204 10.78 12.65 -1.74
C GLY A 204 11.32 13.17 -0.41
N VAL A 205 10.51 13.92 0.34
CA VAL A 205 10.89 14.45 1.67
C VAL A 205 11.26 13.32 2.63
N ALA A 206 10.48 12.24 2.65
CA ALA A 206 10.77 11.05 3.45
C ALA A 206 12.09 10.37 3.08
N ALA A 207 12.45 10.40 1.79
CA ALA A 207 13.72 9.87 1.33
C ALA A 207 14.90 10.77 1.72
N ALA A 208 14.72 12.10 1.68
CA ALA A 208 15.71 13.08 2.09
C ALA A 208 16.06 12.99 3.58
N ALA A 209 15.15 12.48 4.43
CA ALA A 209 15.40 12.26 5.85
C ALA A 209 16.58 11.33 6.15
N ALA A 210 17.04 10.54 5.16
CA ALA A 210 18.24 9.71 5.30
C ALA A 210 19.53 10.52 5.45
N THR A 211 19.61 11.70 4.83
CA THR A 211 20.80 12.57 4.80
C THR A 211 20.57 13.92 5.45
N HIS A 212 19.33 14.43 5.47
CA HIS A 212 18.97 15.74 6.02
C HIS A 212 17.81 15.66 7.05
N PRO A 213 17.95 14.86 8.12
CA PRO A 213 16.87 14.69 9.10
C PRO A 213 16.45 16.00 9.79
N GLU A 214 17.39 16.90 10.06
CA GLU A 214 17.17 18.22 10.68
C GLU A 214 16.22 19.10 9.84
N ARG A 215 16.55 19.31 8.56
CA ARG A 215 15.72 20.10 7.64
C ARG A 215 14.35 19.48 7.42
N VAL A 216 14.28 18.14 7.33
CA VAL A 216 12.99 17.45 7.21
C VAL A 216 12.14 17.65 8.46
N LEU A 217 12.72 17.55 9.65
CA LEU A 217 12.00 17.75 10.90
C LEU A 217 11.47 19.19 11.03
N GLY A 218 12.30 20.19 10.74
CA GLY A 218 11.86 21.60 10.71
C GLY A 218 10.73 21.86 9.70
N LEU A 219 10.78 21.18 8.54
CA LEU A 219 9.70 21.25 7.55
C LEU A 219 8.41 20.59 8.05
N VAL A 220 8.51 19.43 8.72
CA VAL A 220 7.33 18.78 9.32
C VAL A 220 6.70 19.68 10.39
N GLU A 221 7.50 20.23 11.30
CA GLU A 221 7.03 21.14 12.36
C GLU A 221 6.29 22.36 11.79
N ARG A 222 6.82 22.94 10.70
CA ARG A 222 6.20 24.06 9.99
C ARG A 222 4.85 23.69 9.38
N VAL A 223 4.74 22.53 8.74
CA VAL A 223 3.56 22.12 7.94
C VAL A 223 2.45 21.51 8.81
N LEU A 224 2.82 20.88 9.93
CA LEU A 224 1.92 20.12 10.81
C LEU A 224 0.61 20.82 11.20
N PRO A 225 0.59 22.14 11.51
CA PRO A 225 -0.65 22.82 11.90
C PRO A 225 -1.66 22.98 10.77
N HIS A 226 -1.23 22.76 9.52
CA HIS A 226 -1.99 23.08 8.31
C HIS A 226 -2.24 21.86 7.41
N ALA A 227 -1.47 20.77 7.57
CA ALA A 227 -1.64 19.56 6.78
C ALA A 227 -1.38 18.29 7.61
N PRO A 228 -2.07 17.18 7.30
CA PRO A 228 -1.87 15.92 8.00
C PRO A 228 -0.48 15.35 7.75
N LEU A 229 0.05 14.59 8.72
CA LEU A 229 1.30 13.86 8.56
C LEU A 229 1.13 12.76 7.48
N PRO A 230 1.85 12.80 6.35
CA PRO A 230 1.69 11.83 5.27
C PRO A 230 2.18 10.45 5.68
N TRP A 231 1.46 9.43 5.22
CA TRP A 231 1.84 8.03 5.38
C TRP A 231 3.26 7.74 4.85
N ALA A 232 3.70 8.48 3.83
CA ALA A 232 5.02 8.35 3.24
C ALA A 232 6.16 8.69 4.22
N LEU A 233 5.92 9.49 5.27
CA LEU A 233 6.87 9.78 6.33
C LEU A 233 6.90 8.72 7.44
N HIS A 234 5.91 7.83 7.54
CA HIS A 234 5.85 6.81 8.60
C HIS A 234 7.08 5.88 8.60
N PRO A 235 7.61 5.42 7.44
CA PRO A 235 8.86 4.66 7.41
C PRO A 235 10.08 5.46 7.88
N ALA A 236 10.06 6.79 7.75
CA ALA A 236 11.14 7.70 8.14
C ALA A 236 11.05 8.15 9.61
N ALA A 237 9.89 8.05 10.26
CA ALA A 237 9.66 8.52 11.63
C ALA A 237 10.69 7.98 12.64
N ALA A 238 11.01 6.68 12.59
CA ALA A 238 12.03 6.10 13.48
C ALA A 238 13.44 6.68 13.24
N ARG A 239 13.73 7.17 12.04
CA ARG A 239 15.01 7.83 11.73
C ARG A 239 15.02 9.25 12.27
N LEU A 240 13.94 10.01 12.08
CA LEU A 240 13.80 11.35 12.65
C LEU A 240 13.88 11.32 14.17
N ALA A 241 13.25 10.32 14.81
CA ALA A 241 13.29 10.12 16.26
C ALA A 241 14.71 9.86 16.79
N ARG A 242 15.54 9.17 16.01
CA ARG A 242 16.95 8.92 16.38
C ARG A 242 17.83 10.15 16.21
N HIS A 243 17.44 11.08 15.34
CA HIS A 243 18.11 12.37 15.19
C HIS A 243 17.74 13.31 16.33
N ASP A 244 16.44 13.54 16.55
CA ASP A 244 15.93 14.31 17.68
C ASP A 244 14.61 13.72 18.20
N PRO A 245 14.63 12.97 19.33
CA PRO A 245 13.44 12.34 19.86
C PRO A 245 12.46 13.35 20.47
N ARG A 246 12.95 14.47 21.04
CA ARG A 246 12.11 15.46 21.72
C ARG A 246 11.27 16.22 20.71
N ARG A 247 11.91 16.72 19.65
CA ARG A 247 11.22 17.42 18.57
C ARG A 247 10.23 16.54 17.83
N LEU A 248 10.59 15.29 17.53
CA LEU A 248 9.62 14.39 16.93
C LEU A 248 8.45 14.08 17.88
N ALA A 249 8.70 13.86 19.18
CA ALA A 249 7.62 13.65 20.14
C ALA A 249 6.68 14.87 20.18
N ALA A 250 7.23 16.10 20.20
CA ALA A 250 6.45 17.34 20.11
C ALA A 250 5.56 17.37 18.86
N VAL A 251 6.08 16.97 17.70
CA VAL A 251 5.30 16.83 16.46
C VAL A 251 4.18 15.79 16.60
N LEU A 252 4.42 14.65 17.25
CA LEU A 252 3.39 13.62 17.39
C LEU A 252 2.25 14.03 18.33
N VAL A 253 2.56 14.82 19.36
CA VAL A 253 1.59 15.24 20.39
C VAL A 253 0.98 16.62 20.14
N ASP A 254 1.46 17.36 19.14
CA ASP A 254 0.97 18.70 18.83
C ASP A 254 -0.57 18.66 18.64
N PRO A 255 -1.32 19.50 19.38
CA PRO A 255 -2.77 19.48 19.33
C PRO A 255 -3.35 19.89 17.98
N ARG A 256 -2.57 20.59 17.15
CA ARG A 256 -2.96 21.01 15.80
C ARG A 256 -2.70 19.92 14.76
N ARG A 257 -1.98 18.85 15.10
CA ARG A 257 -1.72 17.73 14.19
C ARG A 257 -3.04 17.05 13.79
N THR A 258 -3.18 16.82 12.49
CA THR A 258 -4.25 15.99 11.92
C THR A 258 -3.70 14.68 11.35
N GLY A 259 -4.56 13.66 11.23
CA GLY A 259 -4.20 12.34 10.69
C GLY A 259 -3.72 11.32 11.74
N PRO A 260 -3.31 10.11 11.33
CA PRO A 260 -2.88 9.05 12.24
C PRO A 260 -1.43 9.22 12.72
N VAL A 261 -1.13 8.75 13.94
CA VAL A 261 0.24 8.68 14.48
C VAL A 261 0.98 7.46 13.90
N PRO A 262 2.26 7.58 13.51
CA PRO A 262 3.04 6.43 13.08
C PRO A 262 3.19 5.39 14.23
N ALA A 263 2.64 4.20 14.05
CA ALA A 263 2.71 3.12 15.03
C ALA A 263 3.74 2.06 14.61
N ARG A 264 5.00 2.21 15.04
CA ARG A 264 6.08 1.25 14.73
C ARG A 264 6.99 1.01 15.94
N PRO A 265 7.34 -0.26 16.27
CA PRO A 265 8.25 -0.54 17.38
C PRO A 265 9.62 0.14 17.27
N ALA A 266 10.13 0.35 16.05
CA ALA A 266 11.40 1.03 15.84
C ALA A 266 11.35 2.53 16.19
N LEU A 267 10.18 3.18 16.05
CA LEU A 267 9.96 4.56 16.48
C LEU A 267 9.88 4.63 17.99
N TRP A 268 9.04 3.79 18.61
CA TRP A 268 8.86 3.80 20.06
C TRP A 268 10.15 3.52 20.83
N ARG A 269 10.98 2.59 20.35
CA ARG A 269 12.33 2.37 20.92
C ARG A 269 13.23 3.60 20.82
N ALA A 270 13.11 4.40 19.76
CA ALA A 270 13.89 5.63 19.61
C ALA A 270 13.38 6.74 20.55
N LEU A 271 12.10 6.73 20.91
CA LEU A 271 11.50 7.67 21.88
C LEU A 271 11.69 7.23 23.34
N ALA A 272 12.04 5.96 23.60
CA ALA A 272 12.06 5.37 24.95
C ALA A 272 13.01 6.06 25.95
N ALA A 273 13.93 6.91 25.49
CA ALA A 273 14.84 7.70 26.32
C ALA A 273 14.24 9.03 26.80
N LEU A 274 13.09 9.46 26.28
CA LEU A 274 12.41 10.70 26.72
C LEU A 274 11.92 10.59 28.17
N PRO A 275 11.74 11.71 28.89
CA PRO A 275 11.04 11.78 30.18
C PRO A 275 9.65 11.12 30.19
N ASP A 276 9.17 10.70 31.38
CA ASP A 276 7.86 10.02 31.49
C ASP A 276 6.71 10.91 31.02
N ALA A 277 6.77 12.23 31.28
CA ALA A 277 5.76 13.19 30.83
C ALA A 277 5.59 13.19 29.31
N ASP A 278 6.70 13.15 28.55
CA ASP A 278 6.67 13.12 27.09
C ASP A 278 6.13 11.77 26.56
N LEU A 279 6.51 10.66 27.21
CA LEU A 279 6.00 9.34 26.87
C LEU A 279 4.51 9.19 27.15
N VAL A 280 4.01 9.83 28.22
CA VAL A 280 2.58 9.92 28.53
C VAL A 280 1.84 10.67 27.42
N ALA A 281 2.35 11.84 27.01
CA ALA A 281 1.74 12.60 25.92
C ALA A 281 1.70 11.79 24.61
N VAL A 282 2.79 11.08 24.27
CA VAL A 282 2.83 10.19 23.10
C VAL A 282 1.85 9.02 23.25
N GLY A 283 1.77 8.40 24.43
CA GLY A 283 0.87 7.28 24.70
C GLY A 283 -0.62 7.62 24.54
N ARG A 284 -1.01 8.84 24.92
CA ARG A 284 -2.39 9.35 24.80
C ARG A 284 -2.86 9.50 23.37
N VAL A 285 -1.97 9.90 22.45
CA VAL A 285 -2.32 10.10 21.03
C VAL A 285 -2.24 8.80 20.19
N LEU A 286 -1.78 7.69 20.77
CA LEU A 286 -1.71 6.40 20.09
C LEU A 286 -3.08 5.68 20.11
N PRO A 287 -3.44 4.98 19.02
CA PRO A 287 -4.60 4.09 19.04
C PRO A 287 -4.47 3.02 20.13
N GLU A 288 -5.59 2.66 20.76
CA GLU A 288 -5.63 1.70 21.89
C GLU A 288 -4.90 0.38 21.60
N ARG A 289 -5.12 -0.17 20.40
CA ARG A 289 -4.48 -1.41 19.93
C ARG A 289 -2.95 -1.38 19.92
N ASP A 290 -2.35 -0.20 19.87
CA ASP A 290 -0.90 0.01 19.74
C ASP A 290 -0.23 0.30 21.10
N GLN A 291 -1.00 0.70 22.12
CA GLN A 291 -0.50 1.14 23.43
C GLN A 291 0.22 0.02 24.20
N GLY A 292 -0.30 -1.21 24.19
CA GLY A 292 0.38 -2.37 24.82
C GLY A 292 1.74 -2.67 24.19
N THR A 293 1.86 -2.55 22.86
CA THR A 293 3.16 -2.74 22.18
C THR A 293 4.11 -1.57 22.43
N PHE A 294 3.61 -0.34 22.50
CA PHE A 294 4.38 0.83 22.91
C PHE A 294 4.98 0.63 24.32
N LEU A 295 4.17 0.27 25.31
CA LEU A 295 4.62 -0.01 26.68
C LEU A 295 5.67 -1.13 26.75
N ARG A 296 5.52 -2.17 25.92
CA ARG A 296 6.51 -3.26 25.82
C ARG A 296 7.88 -2.77 25.37
N THR A 297 7.97 -1.66 24.65
CA THR A 297 9.27 -1.06 24.26
C THR A 297 9.94 -0.25 25.38
N LEU A 298 9.22 0.05 26.46
CA LEU A 298 9.73 0.80 27.61
C LEU A 298 10.34 -0.11 28.69
N PRO A 299 11.33 0.38 29.47
CA PRO A 299 11.82 -0.31 30.65
C PRO A 299 10.69 -0.60 31.66
N PRO A 300 10.65 -1.77 32.32
CA PRO A 300 9.59 -2.13 33.26
C PRO A 300 9.34 -1.10 34.37
N SER A 301 10.40 -0.49 34.90
CA SER A 301 10.32 0.51 35.97
C SER A 301 9.50 1.75 35.62
N ARG A 302 9.37 2.08 34.33
CA ARG A 302 8.69 3.30 33.85
C ARG A 302 7.22 3.07 33.49
N ARG A 303 6.83 1.81 33.23
CA ARG A 303 5.53 1.48 32.65
C ARG A 303 4.36 1.86 33.55
N ALA A 304 4.50 1.69 34.87
CA ALA A 304 3.46 2.04 35.83
C ALA A 304 3.17 3.55 35.81
N ALA A 305 4.21 4.38 35.84
CA ALA A 305 4.10 5.84 35.76
C ALA A 305 3.47 6.29 34.43
N VAL A 306 3.90 5.71 33.30
CA VAL A 306 3.34 6.05 31.98
C VAL A 306 1.88 5.61 31.86
N VAL A 307 1.50 4.41 32.34
CA VAL A 307 0.10 3.96 32.35
C VAL A 307 -0.75 4.89 33.21
N ALA A 308 -0.29 5.24 34.42
CA ALA A 308 -1.01 6.18 35.29
C ALA A 308 -1.21 7.54 34.62
N GLY A 309 -0.21 8.07 33.91
CA GLY A 309 -0.35 9.34 33.19
C GLY A 309 -1.26 9.27 31.95
N VAL A 310 -1.25 8.15 31.21
CA VAL A 310 -2.07 7.98 29.99
C VAL A 310 -3.54 7.82 30.35
N TYR A 311 -3.85 6.98 31.33
CA TYR A 311 -5.22 6.58 31.66
C TYR A 311 -5.79 7.28 32.90
N GLY A 312 -4.99 8.02 33.66
CA GLY A 312 -5.44 8.64 34.90
C GLY A 312 -5.93 7.60 35.91
N ASP A 313 -7.13 7.83 36.44
CA ASP A 313 -7.78 6.95 37.43
C ASP A 313 -8.68 5.87 36.82
N ARG A 314 -8.65 5.71 35.50
CA ARG A 314 -9.45 4.72 34.80
C ARG A 314 -9.12 3.30 35.27
N LEU A 315 -10.18 2.50 35.46
CA LEU A 315 -10.07 1.09 35.85
C LEU A 315 -10.40 0.13 34.70
N ASP A 316 -10.88 0.63 33.57
CA ASP A 316 -11.21 -0.12 32.36
C ASP A 316 -10.02 -0.23 31.38
N LEU A 317 -8.90 -0.78 31.87
CA LEU A 317 -7.69 -0.88 31.04
C LEU A 317 -7.73 -2.07 30.06
N PRO A 318 -7.23 -1.90 28.81
CA PRO A 318 -7.09 -3.02 27.87
C PRO A 318 -6.17 -4.12 28.40
N ALA A 319 -6.50 -5.40 28.16
CA ALA A 319 -5.71 -6.53 28.65
C ALA A 319 -4.23 -6.46 28.26
N GLY A 320 -3.93 -6.06 27.02
CA GLY A 320 -2.56 -5.90 26.52
C GLY A 320 -1.74 -4.79 27.21
N VAL A 321 -2.39 -3.88 27.94
CA VAL A 321 -1.75 -2.84 28.78
C VAL A 321 -1.48 -3.40 30.17
N LEU A 322 -2.46 -4.10 30.75
CA LEU A 322 -2.34 -4.76 32.06
C LEU A 322 -1.18 -5.77 32.08
N ASP A 323 -1.01 -6.53 30.99
CA ASP A 323 0.08 -7.51 30.86
C ASP A 323 1.48 -6.86 30.86
N GLN A 324 1.58 -5.55 30.60
CA GLN A 324 2.86 -4.84 30.61
C GLN A 324 3.23 -4.23 31.97
N LEU A 325 2.29 -4.15 32.93
CA LEU A 325 2.52 -3.56 34.25
C LEU A 325 3.47 -4.41 35.11
N PRO A 326 4.36 -3.78 35.90
CA PRO A 326 5.11 -4.47 36.95
C PRO A 326 4.18 -5.11 38.00
N ALA A 327 4.64 -6.19 38.64
CA ALA A 327 3.82 -6.95 39.58
C ALA A 327 3.22 -6.11 40.73
N PRO A 328 3.94 -5.16 41.38
CA PRO A 328 3.35 -4.34 42.43
C PRO A 328 2.20 -3.44 41.92
N ALA A 329 2.42 -2.75 40.80
CA ALA A 329 1.43 -1.86 40.21
C ALA A 329 0.19 -2.63 39.70
N ARG A 330 0.41 -3.82 39.12
CA ARG A 330 -0.69 -4.70 38.70
C ARG A 330 -1.52 -5.19 39.89
N ALA A 331 -0.86 -5.56 41.00
CA ALA A 331 -1.54 -5.98 42.22
C ALA A 331 -2.36 -4.84 42.84
N GLU A 332 -1.81 -3.64 42.89
CA GLU A 332 -2.54 -2.44 43.35
C GLU A 332 -3.77 -2.16 42.48
N PHE A 333 -3.62 -2.23 41.15
CA PHE A 333 -4.73 -2.08 40.22
C PHE A 333 -5.82 -3.15 40.43
N GLY A 334 -5.42 -4.40 40.64
CA GLY A 334 -6.35 -5.50 40.96
C GLY A 334 -7.13 -5.26 42.25
N ARG A 335 -6.49 -4.74 43.31
CA ARG A 335 -7.20 -4.37 44.56
C ARG A 335 -8.20 -3.24 44.34
N ARG A 336 -7.80 -2.18 43.62
CA ARG A 336 -8.69 -1.07 43.26
C ARG A 336 -9.91 -1.53 42.45
N LEU A 337 -9.74 -2.53 41.58
CA LEU A 337 -10.85 -3.14 40.86
C LEU A 337 -11.77 -3.90 41.80
N LEU A 338 -11.23 -4.72 42.71
CA LEU A 338 -12.01 -5.51 43.68
C LEU A 338 -12.78 -4.63 44.68
N ASP A 339 -12.31 -3.43 44.97
CA ASP A 339 -13.02 -2.46 45.81
C ASP A 339 -14.29 -1.88 45.14
N ARG A 340 -14.52 -2.14 43.83
CA ARG A 340 -15.71 -1.69 43.11
C ARG A 340 -16.85 -2.70 43.23
N PRO A 341 -18.05 -2.30 43.69
CA PRO A 341 -19.21 -3.20 43.74
C PRO A 341 -19.51 -3.88 42.40
N ALA A 342 -19.49 -3.12 41.28
CA ALA A 342 -19.73 -3.66 39.94
C ALA A 342 -18.71 -4.73 39.47
N VAL A 343 -17.56 -4.83 40.14
CA VAL A 343 -16.56 -5.88 39.90
C VAL A 343 -16.67 -6.98 40.95
N ALA A 344 -16.83 -6.62 42.23
CA ALA A 344 -16.97 -7.57 43.33
C ALA A 344 -18.21 -8.46 43.18
N ASP A 345 -19.33 -7.88 42.74
CA ASP A 345 -20.63 -8.56 42.62
C ASP A 345 -20.71 -9.44 41.36
N ASP A 346 -19.90 -9.17 40.34
CA ASP A 346 -19.81 -9.97 39.11
C ASP A 346 -18.74 -11.09 39.28
N PRO A 347 -19.13 -12.38 39.30
CA PRO A 347 -18.19 -13.48 39.52
C PRO A 347 -17.07 -13.61 38.48
N VAL A 348 -17.29 -13.16 37.23
CA VAL A 348 -16.31 -13.23 36.14
C VAL A 348 -15.32 -12.07 36.26
N ARG A 349 -15.82 -10.84 36.47
CA ARG A 349 -14.98 -9.65 36.65
C ARG A 349 -14.15 -9.74 37.94
N ARG A 350 -14.74 -10.22 39.04
CA ARG A 350 -14.03 -10.49 40.29
C ARG A 350 -12.91 -11.51 40.13
N LEU A 351 -13.14 -12.58 39.35
CA LEU A 351 -12.11 -13.58 39.11
C LEU A 351 -10.96 -13.03 38.27
N ALA A 352 -11.27 -12.25 37.22
CA ALA A 352 -10.26 -11.57 36.40
C ALA A 352 -9.45 -10.54 37.20
N ALA A 353 -10.09 -9.74 38.06
CA ALA A 353 -9.41 -8.80 38.95
C ALA A 353 -8.54 -9.51 40.00
N THR A 354 -9.04 -10.61 40.58
CA THR A 354 -8.26 -11.48 41.49
C THR A 354 -6.98 -12.00 40.82
N ALA A 355 -7.02 -12.33 39.52
CA ALA A 355 -5.85 -12.81 38.77
C ALA A 355 -4.73 -11.77 38.63
N LEU A 356 -5.00 -10.49 38.90
CA LEU A 356 -4.00 -9.42 38.88
C LEU A 356 -3.17 -9.36 40.17
N LEU A 357 -3.68 -9.93 41.27
CA LEU A 357 -3.03 -9.94 42.59
C LEU A 357 -1.78 -10.83 42.63
N PRO A 358 -0.93 -10.72 43.67
CA PRO A 358 0.16 -11.67 43.89
C PRO A 358 -0.40 -13.09 44.02
N TRP A 359 0.33 -14.08 43.47
CA TRP A 359 -0.12 -15.46 43.43
C TRP A 359 -0.62 -15.98 44.79
N ALA A 360 0.09 -15.72 45.88
CA ALA A 360 -0.32 -16.14 47.22
C ALA A 360 -1.72 -15.63 47.64
N GLN A 361 -2.17 -14.48 47.14
CA GLN A 361 -3.50 -13.91 47.42
C GLN A 361 -4.57 -14.42 46.44
N ALA A 362 -4.17 -14.73 45.20
CA ALA A 362 -5.09 -15.15 44.14
C ALA A 362 -5.30 -16.68 44.08
N ARG A 363 -4.31 -17.45 44.54
CA ARG A 363 -4.16 -18.89 44.35
C ARG A 363 -5.43 -19.66 44.64
N ASP A 364 -5.97 -19.55 45.86
CA ASP A 364 -7.07 -20.41 46.29
C ASP A 364 -8.35 -20.12 45.49
N ALA A 365 -8.62 -18.85 45.18
CA ALA A 365 -9.76 -18.45 44.36
C ALA A 365 -9.62 -18.90 42.90
N LEU A 366 -8.44 -18.77 42.30
CA LEU A 366 -8.18 -19.20 40.93
C LEU A 366 -8.21 -20.74 40.80
N LEU A 367 -7.62 -21.46 41.76
CA LEU A 367 -7.66 -22.93 41.81
C LEU A 367 -9.06 -23.47 42.14
N ALA A 368 -9.89 -22.74 42.89
CA ALA A 368 -11.29 -23.09 43.06
C ALA A 368 -12.07 -22.94 41.74
N ALA A 369 -11.75 -21.92 40.93
CA ALA A 369 -12.40 -21.69 39.63
C ALA A 369 -12.15 -22.83 38.63
N THR A 370 -10.99 -23.50 38.68
CA THR A 370 -10.71 -24.69 37.85
C THR A 370 -11.59 -25.90 38.19
N ARG A 371 -12.40 -25.83 39.25
CA ARG A 371 -13.28 -26.91 39.71
C ARG A 371 -14.77 -26.58 39.60
N ARG A 372 -15.13 -25.46 38.95
CA ARG A 372 -16.53 -25.05 38.75
C ARG A 372 -17.29 -26.01 37.82
N ALA A 373 -18.62 -25.99 37.93
CA ALA A 373 -19.49 -26.93 37.23
C ALA A 373 -19.44 -26.79 35.70
N THR A 374 -19.37 -25.57 35.17
CA THR A 374 -19.38 -25.32 33.72
C THR A 374 -17.97 -25.41 33.12
N ALA A 375 -17.86 -25.88 31.88
CA ALA A 375 -16.57 -25.98 31.18
C ALA A 375 -15.96 -24.60 30.92
N ASP A 376 -16.75 -23.59 30.57
CA ASP A 376 -16.25 -22.24 30.29
C ASP A 376 -15.67 -21.55 31.54
N ASP A 377 -16.30 -21.75 32.71
CA ASP A 377 -15.76 -21.30 34.00
C ASP A 377 -14.41 -21.95 34.30
N ARG A 378 -14.29 -23.28 34.12
CA ARG A 378 -13.04 -23.99 34.35
C ARG A 378 -11.96 -23.55 33.38
N ALA A 379 -12.29 -23.39 32.10
CA ALA A 379 -11.37 -22.92 31.07
C ALA A 379 -10.80 -21.54 31.41
N THR A 380 -11.68 -20.61 31.81
CA THR A 380 -11.30 -19.28 32.28
C THR A 380 -10.44 -19.36 33.54
N GLY A 381 -10.79 -20.22 34.50
CA GLY A 381 -9.98 -20.45 35.71
C GLY A 381 -8.57 -20.93 35.40
N HIS A 382 -8.41 -21.90 34.48
CA HIS A 382 -7.10 -22.40 34.06
C HIS A 382 -6.27 -21.32 33.35
N GLU A 383 -6.87 -20.59 32.42
CA GLU A 383 -6.20 -19.47 31.73
C GLU A 383 -5.70 -18.42 32.72
N LEU A 384 -6.57 -17.98 33.64
CA LEU A 384 -6.22 -16.98 34.65
C LEU A 384 -5.16 -17.48 35.63
N CYS A 385 -5.13 -18.78 35.98
CA CYS A 385 -4.04 -19.37 36.77
C CYS A 385 -2.69 -19.20 36.07
N VAL A 386 -2.60 -19.59 34.79
CA VAL A 386 -1.35 -19.49 34.01
C VAL A 386 -0.93 -18.03 33.85
N ARG A 387 -1.88 -17.15 33.49
CA ARG A 387 -1.60 -15.71 33.37
C ARG A 387 -1.11 -15.11 34.69
N ALA A 388 -1.78 -15.39 35.81
CA ALA A 388 -1.37 -14.91 37.13
C ALA A 388 0.06 -15.38 37.50
N ALA A 389 0.38 -16.66 37.23
CA ALA A 389 1.72 -17.22 37.45
C ALA A 389 2.79 -16.61 36.54
N VAL A 390 2.54 -16.48 35.23
CA VAL A 390 3.47 -15.78 34.32
C VAL A 390 3.77 -14.37 34.82
N ALA A 391 2.73 -13.73 35.35
CA ALA A 391 2.79 -12.36 35.76
C ALA A 391 3.53 -12.18 37.11
N THR A 392 3.81 -13.23 37.89
CA THR A 392 4.74 -13.17 39.05
C THR A 392 6.20 -13.17 38.64
N ARG A 393 6.52 -13.62 37.41
CA ARG A 393 7.89 -13.78 36.91
C ARG A 393 8.75 -14.73 37.74
N ASP A 394 8.11 -15.66 38.45
CA ASP A 394 8.78 -16.68 39.27
C ASP A 394 8.55 -18.08 38.68
N PRO A 395 9.61 -18.75 38.19
CA PRO A 395 9.54 -20.13 37.71
C PRO A 395 8.96 -21.13 38.74
N ALA A 396 9.15 -20.92 40.04
CA ALA A 396 8.61 -21.80 41.08
C ALA A 396 7.08 -21.70 41.20
N VAL A 397 6.52 -20.51 41.00
CA VAL A 397 5.06 -20.30 40.96
C VAL A 397 4.44 -20.98 39.74
N LEU A 398 5.10 -20.87 38.56
CA LEU A 398 4.63 -21.56 37.36
C LEU A 398 4.62 -23.09 37.55
N ALA A 399 5.66 -23.62 38.20
CA ALA A 399 5.73 -25.04 38.53
C ALA A 399 4.59 -25.50 39.43
N GLU A 400 4.25 -24.69 40.43
CA GLU A 400 3.11 -24.94 41.31
C GLU A 400 1.79 -24.99 40.52
N VAL A 401 1.58 -24.06 39.59
CA VAL A 401 0.41 -24.06 38.71
C VAL A 401 0.34 -25.34 37.89
N VAL A 402 1.45 -25.74 37.25
CA VAL A 402 1.51 -26.96 36.44
C VAL A 402 1.22 -28.20 37.29
N ALA A 403 1.74 -28.28 38.52
CA ALA A 403 1.47 -29.39 39.43
C ALA A 403 -0.02 -29.51 39.80
N ASN A 404 -0.72 -28.38 39.92
CA ASN A 404 -2.16 -28.35 40.20
C ASN A 404 -3.05 -28.71 38.98
N PHE A 405 -2.46 -28.87 37.78
CA PHE A 405 -3.19 -29.19 36.55
C PHE A 405 -3.29 -30.70 36.29
N ALA A 406 -2.96 -31.56 37.27
CA ALA A 406 -3.06 -33.02 37.14
C ALA A 406 -4.48 -33.52 36.76
N ARG A 407 -5.54 -32.76 37.06
CA ARG A 407 -6.93 -33.10 36.68
C ARG A 407 -7.29 -32.69 35.25
N LEU A 408 -6.49 -31.85 34.60
CA LEU A 408 -6.78 -31.30 33.27
C LEU A 408 -6.94 -32.41 32.22
N ALA A 409 -6.23 -33.53 32.37
CA ALA A 409 -6.37 -34.71 31.53
C ALA A 409 -7.81 -35.21 31.40
N ASN A 410 -8.60 -35.11 32.49
CA ASN A 410 -9.98 -35.61 32.57
C ASN A 410 -11.03 -34.53 32.25
N ASP A 411 -10.63 -33.33 31.86
CA ASP A 411 -11.57 -32.25 31.52
C ASP A 411 -12.05 -32.35 30.05
N GLN A 412 -12.90 -31.44 29.59
CA GLN A 412 -13.35 -31.35 28.20
C GLN A 412 -12.34 -30.60 27.32
N ASP A 413 -12.34 -30.87 26.01
CA ASP A 413 -11.42 -30.23 25.07
C ASP A 413 -11.37 -28.68 25.11
N PRO A 414 -12.49 -27.93 25.21
CA PRO A 414 -12.43 -26.46 25.32
C PRO A 414 -11.62 -25.97 26.54
N VAL A 415 -11.61 -26.75 27.62
CA VAL A 415 -10.84 -26.44 28.84
C VAL A 415 -9.36 -26.72 28.62
N ARG A 416 -9.03 -27.90 28.09
CA ARG A 416 -7.65 -28.30 27.78
C ARG A 416 -7.00 -27.35 26.78
N SER A 417 -7.71 -27.00 25.70
CA SER A 417 -7.20 -26.11 24.65
C SER A 417 -6.86 -24.73 25.17
N ARG A 418 -7.75 -24.08 25.96
CA ARG A 418 -7.47 -22.75 26.55
C ARG A 418 -6.32 -22.79 27.56
N ALA A 419 -6.26 -23.82 28.41
CA ALA A 419 -5.18 -24.00 29.36
C ALA A 419 -3.80 -24.13 28.66
N LEU A 420 -3.72 -25.00 27.65
CA LEU A 420 -2.50 -25.21 26.87
C LEU A 420 -2.13 -23.98 26.03
N ALA A 421 -3.12 -23.25 25.51
CA ALA A 421 -2.86 -22.01 24.77
C ALA A 421 -2.23 -20.96 25.68
N ALA A 422 -2.69 -20.84 26.92
CA ALA A 422 -2.07 -19.96 27.91
C ALA A 422 -0.61 -20.38 28.20
N PHE A 423 -0.31 -21.68 28.30
CA PHE A 423 1.07 -22.17 28.45
C PHE A 423 1.95 -21.91 27.22
N ALA A 424 1.38 -21.95 26.01
CA ALA A 424 2.12 -21.66 24.79
C ALA A 424 2.59 -20.19 24.69
N GLU A 425 1.91 -19.27 25.37
CA GLU A 425 2.25 -17.84 25.45
C GLU A 425 3.21 -17.50 26.62
N VAL A 426 3.58 -18.48 27.44
CA VAL A 426 4.52 -18.29 28.57
C VAL A 426 5.89 -17.85 28.04
N PRO A 427 6.49 -16.79 28.60
CA PRO A 427 7.88 -16.43 28.32
C PRO A 427 8.82 -17.61 28.58
N SER A 428 9.58 -17.99 27.55
CA SER A 428 10.32 -19.25 27.51
C SER A 428 11.26 -19.45 28.71
N TRP A 429 11.86 -18.37 29.23
CA TRP A 429 12.79 -18.40 30.35
C TRP A 429 12.17 -18.81 31.71
N LEU A 430 10.84 -18.87 31.81
CA LEU A 430 10.14 -19.34 33.02
C LEU A 430 10.10 -20.87 33.14
N PHE A 431 10.41 -21.61 32.07
CA PHE A 431 10.43 -23.07 32.11
C PHE A 431 11.66 -23.60 32.87
N ARG A 432 11.43 -24.48 33.85
CA ARG A 432 12.50 -25.15 34.61
C ARG A 432 12.69 -26.58 34.13
N VAL A 433 13.92 -27.06 34.21
CA VAL A 433 14.27 -28.46 33.93
C VAL A 433 13.55 -29.41 34.90
N ALA A 434 13.43 -29.03 36.18
CA ALA A 434 12.78 -29.85 37.21
C ALA A 434 11.30 -30.17 36.93
N ASP A 435 10.62 -29.39 36.08
CA ASP A 435 9.19 -29.55 35.77
C ASP A 435 8.94 -30.14 34.38
N VAL A 436 10.02 -30.53 33.67
CA VAL A 436 9.95 -31.10 32.32
C VAL A 436 8.96 -32.25 32.23
N ASP A 437 8.99 -33.16 33.21
CA ASP A 437 8.09 -34.32 33.24
C ASP A 437 6.63 -33.91 33.35
N ALA A 438 6.34 -32.82 34.08
CA ALA A 438 4.98 -32.32 34.22
C ALA A 438 4.47 -31.68 32.92
N TYR A 439 5.31 -30.90 32.21
CA TYR A 439 4.95 -30.39 30.87
C TYR A 439 4.83 -31.52 29.84
N GLY A 440 5.74 -32.49 29.88
CA GLY A 440 5.71 -33.68 29.04
C GLY A 440 4.42 -34.47 29.23
N LYS A 441 4.03 -34.71 30.49
CA LYS A 441 2.76 -35.35 30.87
C LYS A 441 1.56 -34.52 30.41
N LEU A 442 1.54 -33.21 30.63
CA LEU A 442 0.45 -32.32 30.21
C LEU A 442 0.22 -32.38 28.69
N MET A 443 1.30 -32.34 27.91
CA MET A 443 1.24 -32.45 26.45
C MET A 443 0.80 -33.86 26.01
N ALA A 444 1.30 -34.92 26.66
CA ALA A 444 0.93 -36.29 26.37
C ALA A 444 -0.55 -36.57 26.69
N ASP A 445 -1.01 -36.27 27.91
CA ASP A 445 -2.39 -36.47 28.34
C ASP A 445 -3.39 -35.72 27.44
N ALA A 446 -3.04 -34.50 27.00
CA ALA A 446 -3.89 -33.72 26.11
C ALA A 446 -3.86 -34.19 24.64
N ALA A 447 -2.74 -34.72 24.17
CA ALA A 447 -2.63 -35.33 22.85
C ALA A 447 -3.41 -36.65 22.80
N ASP A 448 -3.22 -37.50 23.81
CA ASP A 448 -3.79 -38.84 23.94
C ASP A 448 -5.31 -38.84 24.24
N ALA A 449 -5.89 -37.68 24.59
CA ALA A 449 -7.32 -37.54 24.85
C ALA A 449 -8.16 -37.84 23.60
N ARG A 450 -9.21 -38.67 23.77
CA ARG A 450 -10.09 -39.11 22.65
C ARG A 450 -10.80 -37.94 21.94
N ASP A 451 -11.13 -36.88 22.67
CA ASP A 451 -11.82 -35.68 22.17
C ASP A 451 -10.85 -34.54 21.80
N ALA A 452 -9.53 -34.80 21.70
CA ALA A 452 -8.53 -33.78 21.35
C ALA A 452 -8.81 -33.10 19.99
N SER A 453 -9.16 -31.82 20.03
CA SER A 453 -9.44 -31.01 18.85
C SER A 453 -8.18 -30.50 18.14
N TRP A 454 -8.38 -29.88 16.98
CA TRP A 454 -7.31 -29.16 16.29
C TRP A 454 -6.74 -28.00 17.14
N GLN A 455 -7.57 -27.32 17.93
CA GLN A 455 -7.15 -26.24 18.82
C GLN A 455 -6.22 -26.75 19.93
N THR A 456 -6.56 -27.88 20.57
CA THR A 456 -5.69 -28.52 21.58
C THR A 456 -4.34 -28.91 20.96
N ARG A 457 -4.34 -29.53 19.78
CA ARG A 457 -3.09 -29.89 19.08
C ARG A 457 -2.26 -28.68 18.69
N TYR A 458 -2.90 -27.59 18.26
CA TYR A 458 -2.23 -26.31 17.96
C TYR A 458 -1.55 -25.74 19.22
N ALA A 459 -2.23 -25.81 20.37
CA ALA A 459 -1.71 -25.34 21.64
C ALA A 459 -0.54 -26.20 22.16
N VAL A 460 -0.65 -27.54 22.09
CA VAL A 460 0.46 -28.47 22.40
C VAL A 460 1.68 -28.15 21.52
N ARG A 461 1.47 -27.93 20.22
CA ARG A 461 2.55 -27.52 19.31
C ARG A 461 3.20 -26.20 19.75
N GLY A 462 2.39 -25.21 20.16
CA GLY A 462 2.88 -23.94 20.67
C GLY A 462 3.76 -24.09 21.91
N LEU A 463 3.30 -24.86 22.89
CA LEU A 463 4.06 -25.17 24.11
C LEU A 463 5.36 -25.92 23.80
N ALA A 464 5.30 -26.96 22.97
CA ALA A 464 6.49 -27.72 22.57
C ALA A 464 7.53 -26.83 21.88
N GLN A 465 7.10 -25.90 21.02
CA GLN A 465 7.99 -24.92 20.38
C GLN A 465 8.62 -23.95 21.37
N ALA A 466 7.86 -23.51 22.39
CA ALA A 466 8.36 -22.64 23.44
C ALA A 466 9.44 -23.35 24.29
N LEU A 467 9.22 -24.63 24.65
CA LEU A 467 10.18 -25.47 25.37
C LEU A 467 11.47 -25.71 24.58
N ILE A 468 11.36 -26.07 23.30
CA ILE A 468 12.54 -26.26 22.43
C ILE A 468 13.33 -24.96 22.29
N ARG A 469 12.63 -23.84 22.07
CA ARG A 469 13.29 -22.52 21.99
C ARG A 469 14.07 -22.23 23.27
N GLU A 470 13.47 -22.44 24.44
CA GLU A 470 14.17 -22.23 25.71
C GLU A 470 15.35 -23.17 25.88
N GLY A 471 15.14 -24.47 25.68
CA GLY A 471 16.17 -25.49 25.85
C GLY A 471 17.42 -25.20 25.01
N VAL A 472 17.23 -24.72 23.78
CA VAL A 472 18.36 -24.33 22.91
C VAL A 472 19.01 -23.02 23.37
N VAL A 473 18.23 -21.99 23.70
CA VAL A 473 18.77 -20.68 24.13
C VAL A 473 19.55 -20.82 25.45
N ALA A 474 19.01 -21.57 26.40
CA ALA A 474 19.58 -21.77 27.73
C ALA A 474 20.52 -22.98 27.83
N ARG A 475 20.74 -23.73 26.73
CA ARG A 475 21.55 -24.96 26.67
C ARG A 475 21.11 -26.03 27.69
N ARG A 476 19.81 -26.25 27.79
CA ARG A 476 19.15 -27.23 28.66
C ARG A 476 18.53 -28.34 27.81
N PRO A 477 19.25 -29.45 27.54
CA PRO A 477 18.79 -30.49 26.61
C PRO A 477 17.48 -31.15 27.08
N GLU A 478 17.20 -31.18 28.38
CA GLU A 478 16.00 -31.78 28.95
C GLU A 478 14.71 -31.06 28.48
N LEU A 479 14.76 -29.73 28.35
CA LEU A 479 13.63 -28.95 27.83
C LEU A 479 13.43 -29.19 26.32
N VAL A 480 14.54 -29.37 25.59
CA VAL A 480 14.48 -29.78 24.19
C VAL A 480 13.84 -31.15 24.07
N ASP A 481 14.25 -32.12 24.89
CA ASP A 481 13.70 -33.47 24.91
C ASP A 481 12.21 -33.52 25.32
N ALA A 482 11.79 -32.65 26.23
CA ALA A 482 10.39 -32.49 26.61
C ALA A 482 9.53 -32.03 25.43
N GLY A 483 9.93 -30.91 24.80
CA GLY A 483 9.22 -30.36 23.64
C GLY A 483 9.30 -31.31 22.44
N ARG A 484 10.43 -32.00 22.27
CA ARG A 484 10.63 -33.08 21.30
C ARG A 484 9.61 -34.19 21.46
N THR A 485 9.45 -34.68 22.69
CA THR A 485 8.48 -35.72 23.04
C THR A 485 7.06 -35.23 22.78
N GLY A 486 6.73 -33.99 23.16
CA GLY A 486 5.45 -33.37 22.85
C GLY A 486 5.15 -33.36 21.35
N LEU A 487 6.09 -32.89 20.52
CA LEU A 487 5.96 -32.92 19.06
C LEU A 487 5.84 -34.34 18.48
N ALA A 488 6.60 -35.31 19.02
CA ALA A 488 6.52 -36.70 18.60
C ALA A 488 5.14 -37.30 18.91
N ARG A 489 4.58 -37.04 20.08
CA ARG A 489 3.26 -37.55 20.50
C ARG A 489 2.12 -37.02 19.63
N ILE A 490 2.06 -35.72 19.38
CA ILE A 490 1.04 -35.17 18.46
C ILE A 490 1.26 -35.64 17.01
N ALA A 491 2.48 -36.02 16.63
CA ALA A 491 2.80 -36.54 15.29
C ALA A 491 2.37 -38.01 15.11
N GLU A 492 2.38 -38.79 16.18
CA GLU A 492 1.93 -40.18 16.17
C GLU A 492 0.43 -40.32 15.94
N GLN A 493 -0.36 -39.32 16.35
CA GLN A 493 -1.83 -39.38 16.41
C GLN A 493 -2.54 -38.56 15.32
N ALA A 494 -1.89 -37.54 14.76
CA ALA A 494 -2.47 -36.70 13.72
C ALA A 494 -1.43 -35.99 12.85
N ALA A 495 -1.86 -35.48 11.70
CA ALA A 495 -1.05 -34.57 10.89
C ALA A 495 -0.85 -33.23 11.63
N ILE A 496 0.40 -32.82 11.85
CA ILE A 496 0.74 -31.54 12.49
C ILE A 496 1.02 -30.47 11.44
N GLY A 497 0.40 -29.29 11.58
CA GLY A 497 0.85 -28.10 10.85
C GLY A 497 2.16 -27.56 11.41
N LEU A 498 3.29 -27.73 10.71
CA LEU A 498 4.62 -27.26 11.16
C LEU A 498 5.08 -25.95 10.47
N HIS A 499 4.15 -25.22 9.85
CA HIS A 499 4.46 -24.01 9.10
C HIS A 499 5.20 -22.98 9.97
N GLY A 500 6.32 -22.45 9.46
CA GLY A 500 7.05 -21.34 10.08
C GLY A 500 7.93 -21.71 11.29
N ILE A 501 8.03 -23.00 11.65
CA ILE A 501 8.84 -23.46 12.79
C ILE A 501 10.30 -22.97 12.72
N GLY A 502 10.88 -22.86 11.51
CA GLY A 502 12.23 -22.35 11.31
C GLY A 502 12.44 -20.88 11.70
N ARG A 503 11.37 -20.08 11.86
CA ARG A 503 11.45 -18.70 12.39
C ARG A 503 11.36 -18.66 13.92
N ALA A 504 10.74 -19.68 14.52
CA ALA A 504 10.59 -19.79 15.97
C ALA A 504 11.86 -20.39 16.62
N LEU A 505 12.53 -21.32 15.93
CA LEU A 505 13.72 -22.02 16.42
C LEU A 505 15.01 -21.18 16.26
N PRO A 506 15.93 -21.17 17.25
CA PRO A 506 17.30 -20.69 17.05
C PRO A 506 18.02 -21.47 15.95
N ARG A 507 19.02 -20.88 15.28
CA ARG A 507 19.82 -21.59 14.26
C ARG A 507 20.61 -22.75 14.92
N GLY A 508 20.65 -23.92 14.28
CA GLY A 508 21.24 -25.16 14.82
C GLY A 508 20.17 -26.17 15.27
N ALA A 509 19.12 -25.70 15.96
CA ALA A 509 18.06 -26.54 16.54
C ALA A 509 17.22 -27.35 15.54
N GLU A 510 17.28 -27.02 14.24
CA GLU A 510 16.60 -27.81 13.20
C GLU A 510 17.11 -29.25 13.12
N HIS A 511 18.37 -29.48 13.51
CA HIS A 511 18.98 -30.81 13.51
C HIS A 511 18.39 -31.68 14.62
N GLU A 512 18.20 -31.11 15.81
CA GLU A 512 17.63 -31.80 16.98
C GLU A 512 16.14 -32.11 16.75
N VAL A 513 15.37 -31.13 16.25
CA VAL A 513 13.95 -31.32 15.88
C VAL A 513 13.80 -32.34 14.76
N PHE A 514 14.73 -32.39 13.81
CA PHE A 514 14.70 -33.42 12.78
C PHE A 514 15.06 -34.80 13.35
N ALA A 515 16.13 -34.92 14.13
CA ALA A 515 16.57 -36.19 14.74
C ALA A 515 15.47 -36.83 15.59
N ALA A 516 14.69 -36.02 16.28
CA ALA A 516 13.50 -36.42 17.03
C ALA A 516 12.42 -37.12 16.21
N LEU A 517 12.11 -36.53 15.07
CA LEU A 517 11.01 -36.93 14.21
C LEU A 517 11.48 -37.97 13.18
N GLU A 518 12.80 -38.12 12.97
CA GLU A 518 13.40 -39.01 11.98
C GLU A 518 12.87 -40.44 12.08
N PRO A 519 12.79 -41.10 13.26
CA PRO A 519 12.29 -42.47 13.34
C PRO A 519 10.86 -42.61 12.82
N ARG A 520 9.97 -41.67 13.20
CA ARG A 520 8.58 -41.64 12.73
C ARG A 520 8.50 -41.30 11.25
N LEU A 521 9.22 -40.29 10.78
CA LEU A 521 9.29 -39.91 9.36
C LEU A 521 9.80 -41.07 8.49
N SER A 522 10.80 -41.82 8.96
CA SER A 522 11.33 -43.01 8.31
C SER A 522 10.31 -44.16 8.31
N GLN A 523 9.57 -44.36 9.40
CA GLN A 523 8.51 -45.37 9.49
C GLN A 523 7.33 -45.03 8.57
N ASP A 524 6.87 -43.79 8.58
CA ASP A 524 5.79 -43.30 7.72
C ASP A 524 6.20 -43.40 6.25
N ALA A 525 7.43 -43.00 5.91
CA ALA A 525 7.96 -43.15 4.57
C ALA A 525 8.08 -44.62 4.13
N ARG A 526 8.28 -45.58 5.05
CA ARG A 526 8.21 -47.03 4.76
C ARG A 526 6.79 -47.48 4.45
N ARG A 527 5.78 -46.90 5.11
CA ARG A 527 4.35 -47.12 4.83
C ARG A 527 3.83 -46.35 3.62
N GLY A 528 4.61 -45.39 3.11
CA GLY A 528 4.24 -44.52 2.00
C GLY A 528 3.46 -43.27 2.42
N GLU A 529 3.50 -42.92 3.71
CA GLU A 529 2.85 -41.76 4.32
C GLU A 529 3.87 -40.63 4.50
N PHE A 530 3.46 -39.39 4.23
CA PHE A 530 4.38 -38.23 4.20
C PHE A 530 3.77 -36.95 4.79
N ASP A 531 2.64 -37.06 5.49
CA ASP A 531 1.86 -35.92 6.00
C ASP A 531 2.62 -35.09 7.03
N LEU A 532 3.61 -35.67 7.70
CA LEU A 532 4.51 -34.97 8.63
C LEU A 532 5.76 -34.40 7.93
N LEU A 533 6.29 -35.10 6.92
CA LEU A 533 7.53 -34.72 6.24
C LEU A 533 7.39 -33.38 5.50
N LEU A 534 6.31 -33.21 4.74
CA LEU A 534 6.13 -32.04 3.87
C LEU A 534 5.93 -30.74 4.66
N PRO A 535 5.08 -30.69 5.71
CA PRO A 535 4.97 -29.51 6.56
C PRO A 535 6.26 -29.19 7.32
N LEU A 536 7.03 -30.19 7.77
CA LEU A 536 8.32 -29.97 8.43
C LEU A 536 9.32 -29.28 7.49
N ALA A 537 9.51 -29.81 6.29
CA ALA A 537 10.41 -29.23 5.29
C ALA A 537 9.97 -27.81 4.88
N THR A 538 8.66 -27.60 4.71
CA THR A 538 8.09 -26.27 4.44
C THR A 538 8.36 -25.30 5.60
N GLY A 539 8.17 -25.76 6.83
CA GLY A 539 8.33 -24.96 8.04
C GLY A 539 9.76 -24.54 8.34
N LEU A 540 10.73 -25.43 8.06
CA LEU A 540 12.17 -25.15 8.18
C LEU A 540 12.68 -24.24 7.05
N GLY A 541 12.05 -24.28 5.88
CA GLY A 541 12.40 -23.43 4.74
C GLY A 541 13.84 -23.68 4.27
N ARG A 542 14.66 -22.62 4.15
CA ARG A 542 16.06 -22.74 3.69
C ARG A 542 16.93 -23.61 4.60
N ARG A 543 16.57 -23.74 5.88
CA ARG A 543 17.31 -24.54 6.87
C ARG A 543 17.19 -26.05 6.59
N ALA A 544 16.14 -26.48 5.90
CA ALA A 544 15.96 -27.86 5.49
C ALA A 544 16.95 -28.33 4.41
N TRP A 545 17.59 -27.39 3.69
CA TRP A 545 18.44 -27.70 2.54
C TRP A 545 19.71 -28.47 2.94
N ASP A 546 20.22 -28.20 4.14
CA ASP A 546 21.47 -28.76 4.65
C ASP A 546 21.25 -29.98 5.57
N LEU A 547 20.06 -30.59 5.56
CA LEU A 547 19.73 -31.83 6.29
C LEU A 547 19.70 -33.03 5.31
N PRO A 548 20.81 -33.80 5.14
CA PRO A 548 20.90 -34.82 4.08
C PRO A 548 19.82 -35.88 4.16
N ARG A 549 19.56 -36.41 5.37
CA ARG A 549 18.56 -37.45 5.58
C ARG A 549 17.12 -36.96 5.32
N LEU A 550 16.80 -35.71 5.63
CA LEU A 550 15.52 -35.10 5.24
C LEU A 550 15.41 -35.00 3.72
N GLN A 551 16.50 -34.66 3.01
CA GLN A 551 16.53 -34.61 1.56
C GLN A 551 16.37 -36.00 0.92
N GLU A 552 16.88 -37.06 1.54
CA GLU A 552 16.65 -38.46 1.12
C GLU A 552 15.18 -38.88 1.30
N LEU A 553 14.55 -38.50 2.42
CA LEU A 553 13.13 -38.77 2.64
C LEU A 553 12.24 -38.01 1.65
N LEU A 554 12.59 -36.75 1.32
CA LEU A 554 11.92 -35.99 0.26
C LEU A 554 12.12 -36.62 -1.12
N ASP A 555 13.30 -37.15 -1.41
CA ASP A 555 13.56 -37.90 -2.65
C ASP A 555 12.66 -39.14 -2.74
N ARG A 556 12.56 -39.92 -1.66
CA ARG A 556 11.66 -41.07 -1.57
C ARG A 556 10.19 -40.69 -1.72
N ALA A 557 9.78 -39.55 -1.15
CA ALA A 557 8.41 -39.04 -1.24
C ALA A 557 7.95 -38.73 -2.68
N ARG A 558 8.89 -38.54 -3.62
CA ARG A 558 8.56 -38.39 -5.06
C ARG A 558 7.95 -39.65 -5.68
N SER A 559 8.08 -40.80 -5.03
CA SER A 559 7.51 -42.07 -5.48
C SER A 559 6.27 -42.49 -4.65
N ALA A 560 5.70 -41.58 -3.84
CA ALA A 560 4.51 -41.84 -3.02
C ALA A 560 3.29 -42.22 -3.87
N LYS A 561 2.26 -42.86 -3.30
CA LYS A 561 1.02 -43.19 -4.04
C LYS A 561 0.15 -41.96 -4.36
N SER A 562 0.22 -40.89 -3.58
CA SER A 562 -0.60 -39.68 -3.75
C SER A 562 0.08 -38.62 -4.63
N ASP A 563 -0.60 -38.15 -5.67
CA ASP A 563 -0.09 -37.12 -6.59
C ASP A 563 0.16 -35.77 -5.90
N ARG A 564 -0.67 -35.44 -4.90
CA ARG A 564 -0.50 -34.25 -4.07
C ARG A 564 0.82 -34.30 -3.30
N VAL A 565 1.15 -35.46 -2.73
CA VAL A 565 2.40 -35.67 -1.98
C VAL A 565 3.60 -35.56 -2.91
N VAL A 566 3.55 -36.24 -4.06
CA VAL A 566 4.65 -36.20 -5.04
C VAL A 566 4.92 -34.78 -5.52
N THR A 567 3.87 -34.02 -5.88
CA THR A 567 4.02 -32.63 -6.35
C THR A 567 4.66 -31.73 -5.29
N ALA A 568 4.22 -31.85 -4.04
CA ALA A 568 4.80 -31.10 -2.91
C ALA A 568 6.25 -31.51 -2.63
N ALA A 569 6.55 -32.81 -2.66
CA ALA A 569 7.90 -33.34 -2.47
C ALA A 569 8.86 -32.83 -3.55
N ILE A 570 8.46 -32.87 -4.83
CA ILE A 570 9.24 -32.30 -5.95
C ILE A 570 9.51 -30.81 -5.72
N GLY A 571 8.49 -30.05 -5.33
CA GLY A 571 8.62 -28.62 -4.96
C GLY A 571 9.71 -28.37 -3.93
N LEU A 572 9.65 -29.09 -2.81
CA LEU A 572 10.57 -28.93 -1.69
C LEU A 572 11.99 -29.45 -2.02
N TRP A 573 12.09 -30.54 -2.78
CA TRP A 573 13.36 -31.16 -3.16
C TRP A 573 14.11 -30.38 -4.23
N LEU A 574 13.42 -29.67 -5.13
CA LEU A 574 14.03 -28.76 -6.11
C LEU A 574 14.35 -27.37 -5.52
N ALA A 575 13.90 -27.06 -4.31
CA ALA A 575 14.12 -25.75 -3.69
C ALA A 575 15.60 -25.36 -3.50
N PRO A 576 16.54 -26.26 -3.09
CA PRO A 576 17.96 -25.92 -2.94
C PRO A 576 18.63 -25.54 -4.27
N PRO A 577 19.14 -24.30 -4.46
CA PRO A 577 19.65 -23.85 -5.76
C PRO A 577 20.90 -24.58 -6.29
N ARG A 578 21.69 -25.21 -5.42
CA ARG A 578 22.98 -25.85 -5.77
C ARG A 578 22.80 -27.18 -6.50
N THR A 579 21.80 -27.96 -6.09
CA THR A 579 21.53 -29.32 -6.61
C THR A 579 20.31 -29.37 -7.54
N ARG A 580 19.59 -28.25 -7.68
CA ARG A 580 18.35 -28.13 -8.46
C ARG A 580 18.44 -28.69 -9.87
N ASP A 581 19.53 -28.43 -10.58
CA ASP A 581 19.67 -28.81 -11.99
C ASP A 581 19.81 -30.32 -12.15
N ASP A 582 20.65 -30.95 -11.33
CA ASP A 582 20.85 -32.39 -11.39
C ASP A 582 19.61 -33.13 -10.89
N ARG A 583 18.92 -32.56 -9.88
CA ARG A 583 17.67 -33.12 -9.38
C ARG A 583 16.53 -33.02 -10.39
N VAL A 584 16.38 -31.92 -11.13
CA VAL A 584 15.32 -31.82 -12.14
C VAL A 584 15.56 -32.79 -13.31
N ARG A 585 16.83 -33.03 -13.68
CA ARG A 585 17.20 -34.08 -14.65
C ARG A 585 16.71 -35.45 -14.19
N ARG A 586 16.97 -35.79 -12.92
CA ARG A 586 16.47 -37.04 -12.33
C ARG A 586 14.95 -37.11 -12.32
N VAL A 587 14.26 -36.06 -11.89
CA VAL A 587 12.78 -36.03 -11.86
C VAL A 587 12.18 -36.31 -13.25
N LEU A 588 12.70 -35.67 -14.30
CA LEU A 588 12.22 -35.90 -15.66
C LEU A 588 12.61 -37.26 -16.25
N ALA A 589 13.79 -37.78 -15.88
CA ALA A 589 14.24 -39.11 -16.30
C ALA A 589 13.37 -40.22 -15.68
N ASP A 590 13.01 -40.06 -14.40
CA ASP A 590 12.14 -40.98 -13.67
C ASP A 590 10.72 -40.99 -14.25
N ASP A 591 10.15 -39.80 -14.53
CA ASP A 591 8.82 -39.65 -15.13
C ASP A 591 8.68 -38.32 -15.88
N ARG A 592 8.57 -38.38 -17.21
CA ARG A 592 8.44 -37.17 -18.06
C ARG A 592 7.14 -36.41 -17.84
N SER A 593 6.08 -37.05 -17.36
CA SER A 593 4.80 -36.37 -17.07
C SER A 593 4.91 -35.36 -15.92
N THR A 594 5.98 -35.41 -15.13
CA THR A 594 6.28 -34.42 -14.07
C THR A 594 6.45 -32.99 -14.60
N ILE A 595 6.62 -32.80 -15.92
CA ILE A 595 6.60 -31.48 -16.53
C ILE A 595 5.29 -30.71 -16.32
N THR A 596 4.19 -31.40 -15.96
CA THR A 596 2.94 -30.76 -15.54
C THR A 596 3.07 -30.00 -14.23
N VAL A 597 4.07 -30.33 -13.40
CA VAL A 597 4.37 -29.65 -12.14
C VAL A 597 5.09 -28.33 -12.39
N ASP A 598 4.51 -27.23 -11.91
CA ASP A 598 4.96 -25.85 -12.19
C ASP A 598 6.46 -25.62 -11.91
N VAL A 599 6.99 -26.12 -10.79
CA VAL A 599 8.42 -25.93 -10.45
C VAL A 599 9.34 -26.66 -11.42
N VAL A 600 8.96 -27.85 -11.90
CA VAL A 600 9.75 -28.62 -12.88
C VAL A 600 9.75 -27.85 -14.19
N ARG A 601 8.55 -27.44 -14.62
CA ARG A 601 8.33 -26.65 -15.82
C ARG A 601 9.15 -25.36 -15.83
N GLU A 602 9.15 -24.61 -14.73
CA GLU A 602 9.91 -23.36 -14.60
C GLU A 602 11.42 -23.58 -14.70
N VAL A 603 11.95 -24.59 -14.02
CA VAL A 603 13.40 -24.88 -14.04
C VAL A 603 13.86 -25.35 -15.41
N VAL A 604 13.10 -26.24 -16.05
CA VAL A 604 13.38 -26.74 -17.42
C VAL A 604 13.35 -25.58 -18.41
N ALA A 605 12.32 -24.75 -18.36
CA ALA A 605 12.13 -23.67 -19.31
C ALA A 605 13.14 -22.52 -19.16
N ARG A 606 13.62 -22.24 -17.94
CA ARG A 606 14.43 -21.04 -17.66
C ARG A 606 15.91 -21.34 -17.40
N ARG A 607 16.25 -22.57 -17.03
CA ARG A 607 17.59 -22.91 -16.54
C ARG A 607 18.17 -24.16 -17.23
N CYS A 608 17.50 -25.30 -17.12
CA CYS A 608 17.91 -26.56 -17.75
C CYS A 608 17.28 -26.70 -19.14
N THR A 609 17.55 -25.72 -20.01
CA THR A 609 16.94 -25.64 -21.35
C THR A 609 17.36 -26.80 -22.26
N ASP A 610 18.44 -27.51 -21.93
CA ASP A 610 18.84 -28.78 -22.55
C ASP A 610 17.75 -29.86 -22.45
N LEU A 611 16.93 -29.83 -21.40
CA LEU A 611 15.89 -30.83 -21.16
C LEU A 611 14.59 -30.55 -21.93
N LEU A 612 14.46 -29.39 -22.56
CA LEU A 612 13.28 -29.07 -23.39
C LEU A 612 13.12 -30.05 -24.54
N ASP A 613 14.22 -30.61 -25.06
CA ASP A 613 14.23 -31.57 -26.16
C ASP A 613 13.62 -32.94 -25.78
N LEU A 614 13.51 -33.20 -24.48
CA LEU A 614 12.85 -34.40 -23.94
C LEU A 614 11.34 -34.20 -23.77
N VAL A 615 10.87 -32.96 -23.88
CA VAL A 615 9.49 -32.56 -23.58
C VAL A 615 8.77 -32.09 -24.84
N ILE A 616 9.35 -31.15 -25.57
CA ILE A 616 8.75 -30.54 -26.76
C ILE A 616 8.85 -31.53 -27.91
N GLY A 617 7.74 -31.74 -28.63
CA GLY A 617 7.63 -32.67 -29.74
C GLY A 617 7.69 -34.15 -29.34
N LYS A 618 7.68 -34.47 -28.04
CA LYS A 618 7.77 -35.85 -27.54
C LYS A 618 6.44 -36.30 -26.90
N PRO A 619 6.07 -37.59 -27.02
CA PRO A 619 4.91 -38.12 -26.30
C PRO A 619 5.11 -38.02 -24.78
N LEU A 620 4.32 -37.15 -24.13
CA LEU A 620 4.31 -37.01 -22.69
C LEU A 620 3.28 -38.00 -22.13
N HIS A 621 3.74 -38.96 -21.35
CA HIS A 621 2.88 -39.85 -20.58
C HIS A 621 3.64 -40.34 -19.36
N GLY A 622 2.88 -40.74 -18.33
CA GLY A 622 3.41 -41.17 -17.06
C GLY A 622 2.35 -41.04 -15.99
N ARG A 623 2.77 -40.81 -14.76
CA ARG A 623 1.89 -40.70 -13.60
C ARG A 623 0.85 -39.59 -13.72
N PHE A 624 1.28 -38.39 -14.12
CA PHE A 624 0.43 -37.19 -14.15
C PHE A 624 -0.30 -36.99 -15.49
N LEU A 625 -0.01 -37.84 -16.48
CA LEU A 625 -0.57 -37.70 -17.82
C LEU A 625 -0.76 -39.06 -18.47
N LYS A 626 -2.02 -39.42 -18.73
CA LYS A 626 -2.37 -40.71 -19.34
C LYS A 626 -1.83 -40.81 -20.77
N ARG A 627 -1.48 -42.03 -21.18
CA ARG A 627 -1.06 -42.30 -22.57
C ARG A 627 -2.16 -41.90 -23.55
N GLY A 628 -1.79 -41.23 -24.64
CA GLY A 628 -2.71 -40.74 -25.67
C GLY A 628 -3.36 -39.39 -25.37
N VAL A 629 -3.22 -38.84 -24.15
CA VAL A 629 -3.67 -37.47 -23.85
C VAL A 629 -2.69 -36.48 -24.45
N ARG A 630 -3.18 -35.65 -25.35
CA ARG A 630 -2.41 -34.54 -25.91
C ARG A 630 -2.25 -33.45 -24.85
N TYR A 631 -1.01 -33.17 -24.46
CA TYR A 631 -0.69 -32.09 -23.53
C TYR A 631 0.45 -31.25 -24.10
N VAL A 632 0.21 -29.94 -24.21
CA VAL A 632 1.23 -28.96 -24.61
C VAL A 632 1.57 -28.11 -23.37
N PRO A 633 2.73 -28.33 -22.72
CA PRO A 633 3.07 -27.64 -21.48
C PRO A 633 3.05 -26.11 -21.65
N PRO A 634 2.51 -25.33 -20.71
CA PRO A 634 2.48 -23.86 -20.81
C PRO A 634 3.80 -23.25 -20.32
N PHE A 635 4.51 -22.56 -21.21
CA PHE A 635 5.81 -21.93 -20.93
C PHE A 635 5.76 -20.39 -21.07
N PRO A 636 5.30 -19.66 -20.04
CA PRO A 636 5.17 -18.20 -20.13
C PRO A 636 6.53 -17.49 -20.04
N ASP A 637 6.75 -16.50 -20.92
CA ASP A 637 7.84 -15.51 -20.86
C ASP A 637 9.25 -16.11 -20.63
N CYS A 638 9.61 -17.15 -21.39
CA CYS A 638 10.93 -17.81 -21.27
C CYS A 638 11.58 -18.21 -22.61
N ALA A 639 10.87 -18.06 -23.74
CA ALA A 639 11.35 -18.44 -25.06
C ALA A 639 12.61 -17.66 -25.48
N GLU A 640 12.88 -16.49 -24.90
CA GLU A 640 14.11 -15.71 -25.14
C GLU A 640 15.39 -16.45 -24.72
N ARG A 641 15.24 -17.50 -23.91
CA ARG A 641 16.35 -18.32 -23.43
C ARG A 641 16.57 -19.55 -24.27
N TRP A 642 15.68 -19.91 -25.19
CA TRP A 642 15.70 -21.20 -25.89
C TRP A 642 16.61 -21.16 -27.12
N LEU A 643 16.83 -22.30 -27.75
CA LEU A 643 17.45 -22.37 -29.08
C LEU A 643 16.37 -22.22 -30.18
N PRO A 644 16.72 -21.76 -31.39
CA PRO A 644 15.76 -21.64 -32.50
C PRO A 644 14.97 -22.93 -32.73
N ARG A 645 15.66 -24.07 -32.87
CA ARG A 645 15.02 -25.40 -33.03
C ARG A 645 14.04 -25.78 -31.92
N GLN A 646 14.24 -25.27 -30.69
CA GLN A 646 13.34 -25.54 -29.56
C GLN A 646 12.10 -24.65 -29.62
N VAL A 647 12.27 -23.39 -30.06
CA VAL A 647 11.15 -22.48 -30.33
C VAL A 647 10.31 -23.02 -31.48
N ASP A 648 10.94 -23.44 -32.58
CA ASP A 648 10.25 -23.99 -33.76
C ASP A 648 9.47 -25.25 -33.38
N ALA A 649 10.08 -26.21 -32.68
CA ALA A 649 9.38 -27.43 -32.26
C ALA A 649 8.18 -27.15 -31.33
N TYR A 650 8.25 -26.09 -30.50
CA TYR A 650 7.12 -25.70 -29.65
C TYR A 650 6.05 -24.93 -30.45
N ARG A 651 6.47 -24.12 -31.42
CA ARG A 651 5.58 -23.45 -32.38
C ARG A 651 4.75 -24.49 -33.12
N ASP A 652 5.37 -25.53 -33.66
CA ASP A 652 4.69 -26.62 -34.38
C ASP A 652 3.64 -27.29 -33.49
N GLN A 653 3.98 -27.64 -32.25
CA GLN A 653 3.02 -28.24 -31.31
C GLN A 653 1.82 -27.36 -31.00
N LEU A 654 2.03 -26.04 -30.87
CA LEU A 654 0.96 -25.08 -30.63
C LEU A 654 0.13 -24.85 -31.89
N LEU A 655 0.75 -24.81 -33.07
CA LEU A 655 0.07 -24.66 -34.34
C LEU A 655 -0.85 -25.86 -34.59
N ASP A 656 -0.34 -27.07 -34.42
CA ASP A 656 -1.13 -28.30 -34.50
C ASP A 656 -2.31 -28.30 -33.52
N CYS A 657 -2.20 -27.58 -32.40
CA CYS A 657 -3.25 -27.47 -31.39
C CYS A 657 -4.30 -26.43 -31.82
N ALA A 658 -3.83 -25.29 -32.33
CA ALA A 658 -4.66 -24.19 -32.79
C ALA A 658 -5.47 -24.53 -34.06
N THR A 659 -4.95 -25.36 -34.97
CA THR A 659 -5.62 -25.74 -36.23
C THR A 659 -6.51 -26.99 -36.10
N SER A 660 -6.40 -27.74 -35.01
CA SER A 660 -7.12 -29.02 -34.88
C SER A 660 -8.60 -28.82 -34.53
N ALA A 661 -9.50 -29.22 -35.43
CA ALA A 661 -10.95 -29.25 -35.19
C ALA A 661 -11.39 -30.18 -34.04
N ARG A 662 -10.51 -31.10 -33.59
CA ARG A 662 -10.77 -32.01 -32.47
C ARG A 662 -10.46 -31.40 -31.09
N VAL A 663 -9.87 -30.21 -31.04
CA VAL A 663 -9.47 -29.52 -29.80
C VAL A 663 -10.55 -28.50 -29.41
N PRO A 664 -10.97 -28.42 -28.14
CA PRO A 664 -11.93 -27.42 -27.69
C PRO A 664 -11.49 -25.98 -28.01
N VAL A 665 -12.44 -25.11 -28.37
CA VAL A 665 -12.18 -23.71 -28.78
C VAL A 665 -11.33 -22.94 -27.77
N PHE A 666 -11.54 -23.14 -26.47
CA PHE A 666 -10.75 -22.46 -25.44
C PHE A 666 -9.27 -22.90 -25.41
N GLU A 667 -8.98 -24.17 -25.72
CA GLU A 667 -7.61 -24.69 -25.83
C GLU A 667 -6.93 -24.19 -27.11
N ARG A 668 -7.67 -24.11 -28.22
CA ARG A 668 -7.22 -23.47 -29.46
C ARG A 668 -6.83 -22.01 -29.22
N ALA A 669 -7.72 -21.24 -28.59
CA ALA A 669 -7.48 -19.84 -28.25
C ALA A 669 -6.26 -19.68 -27.31
N SER A 670 -6.11 -20.57 -26.32
CA SER A 670 -4.93 -20.62 -25.44
C SER A 670 -3.64 -20.96 -26.19
N ALA A 671 -3.71 -21.83 -27.20
CA ALA A 671 -2.57 -22.15 -28.05
C ALA A 671 -2.16 -20.93 -28.90
N VAL A 672 -3.12 -20.24 -29.52
CA VAL A 672 -2.87 -18.98 -30.27
C VAL A 672 -2.29 -17.90 -29.36
N ALA A 673 -2.85 -17.70 -28.16
CA ALA A 673 -2.31 -16.72 -27.21
C ALA A 673 -0.84 -17.00 -26.85
N ARG A 674 -0.48 -18.28 -26.67
CA ARG A 674 0.90 -18.71 -26.42
C ARG A 674 1.80 -18.59 -27.65
N LEU A 675 1.28 -18.85 -28.86
CA LEU A 675 2.01 -18.65 -30.11
C LEU A 675 2.52 -17.22 -30.20
N GLY A 676 1.68 -16.22 -29.98
CA GLY A 676 2.10 -14.80 -30.07
C GLY A 676 3.15 -14.35 -29.06
N ARG A 677 3.59 -15.20 -28.12
CA ARG A 677 4.72 -14.94 -27.22
C ARG A 677 6.02 -15.57 -27.70
N LEU A 678 5.99 -16.36 -28.78
CA LEU A 678 7.16 -17.01 -29.34
C LEU A 678 7.85 -16.10 -30.36
N PRO A 679 9.18 -16.08 -30.37
CA PRO A 679 9.96 -15.52 -31.48
C PRO A 679 9.53 -16.07 -32.85
N GLY A 680 9.35 -15.20 -33.83
CA GLY A 680 9.14 -15.57 -35.23
C GLY A 680 7.80 -16.24 -35.54
N SER A 681 6.76 -16.02 -34.73
CA SER A 681 5.44 -16.64 -34.93
C SER A 681 4.36 -15.68 -35.48
N VAL A 682 4.77 -14.49 -35.96
CA VAL A 682 3.83 -13.41 -36.33
C VAL A 682 2.92 -13.85 -37.47
N ALA A 683 3.47 -14.52 -38.49
CA ALA A 683 2.72 -14.94 -39.68
C ALA A 683 1.64 -15.97 -39.33
N GLU A 684 1.96 -16.92 -38.44
CA GLU A 684 1.01 -17.93 -37.97
C GLU A 684 -0.11 -17.28 -37.15
N VAL A 685 0.22 -16.34 -36.26
CA VAL A 685 -0.79 -15.62 -35.47
C VAL A 685 -1.70 -14.78 -36.38
N ARG A 686 -1.15 -14.12 -37.42
CA ARG A 686 -1.94 -13.40 -38.43
C ARG A 686 -2.97 -14.31 -39.10
N GLY A 687 -2.61 -15.57 -39.38
CA GLY A 687 -3.53 -16.55 -39.97
C GLY A 687 -4.78 -16.83 -39.12
N PHE A 688 -4.75 -16.56 -37.81
CA PHE A 688 -5.88 -16.79 -36.91
C PHE A 688 -6.77 -15.55 -36.69
N THR A 689 -6.42 -14.35 -37.16
CA THR A 689 -7.21 -13.13 -36.90
C THR A 689 -8.61 -13.17 -37.52
N THR A 690 -8.78 -13.97 -38.57
CA THR A 690 -10.04 -14.19 -39.27
C THR A 690 -10.65 -15.57 -38.98
N ASP A 691 -10.21 -16.27 -37.92
CA ASP A 691 -10.77 -17.57 -37.54
C ASP A 691 -12.30 -17.46 -37.31
N PRO A 692 -13.09 -18.44 -37.77
CA PRO A 692 -14.54 -18.45 -37.55
C PRO A 692 -14.90 -18.50 -36.07
N ASP A 693 -14.08 -19.13 -35.23
CA ASP A 693 -14.29 -19.13 -33.78
C ASP A 693 -13.83 -17.80 -33.17
N VAL A 694 -14.80 -16.99 -32.74
CA VAL A 694 -14.56 -15.66 -32.15
C VAL A 694 -13.49 -15.66 -31.06
N PRO A 695 -13.47 -16.61 -30.09
CA PRO A 695 -12.43 -16.63 -29.05
C PRO A 695 -11.01 -16.83 -29.60
N VAL A 696 -10.86 -17.55 -30.72
CA VAL A 696 -9.55 -17.80 -31.35
C VAL A 696 -9.09 -16.55 -32.08
N ALA A 697 -9.97 -15.93 -32.87
CA ALA A 697 -9.69 -14.67 -33.56
C ALA A 697 -9.35 -13.53 -32.59
N GLU A 698 -10.10 -13.40 -31.49
CA GLU A 698 -9.81 -12.42 -30.45
C GLU A 698 -8.49 -12.72 -29.72
N ALA A 699 -8.17 -13.99 -29.46
CA ALA A 699 -6.87 -14.36 -28.89
C ALA A 699 -5.71 -13.99 -29.83
N ALA A 700 -5.87 -14.16 -31.14
CA ALA A 700 -4.90 -13.75 -32.16
C ALA A 700 -4.67 -12.23 -32.11
N LEU A 701 -5.74 -11.43 -32.21
CA LEU A 701 -5.66 -9.97 -32.16
C LEU A 701 -5.04 -9.46 -30.86
N ALA A 702 -5.41 -10.06 -29.72
CA ALA A 702 -4.86 -9.69 -28.42
C ALA A 702 -3.35 -9.96 -28.33
N THR A 703 -2.88 -11.06 -28.92
CA THR A 703 -1.50 -11.52 -28.80
C THR A 703 -0.56 -10.93 -29.87
N LEU A 704 -1.07 -10.43 -31.01
CA LEU A 704 -0.27 -9.75 -32.04
C LEU A 704 0.62 -8.65 -31.45
N ALA A 705 0.11 -7.86 -30.50
CA ALA A 705 0.90 -6.81 -29.87
C ALA A 705 2.05 -7.31 -28.98
N TRP A 706 2.10 -8.61 -28.69
CA TRP A 706 3.09 -9.25 -27.84
C TRP A 706 4.11 -10.10 -28.60
N THR A 707 3.98 -10.15 -29.93
CA THR A 707 4.99 -10.75 -30.80
C THR A 707 6.29 -9.94 -30.75
N ASP A 708 7.30 -10.44 -31.45
CA ASP A 708 8.60 -9.82 -31.56
C ASP A 708 8.65 -8.54 -32.40
N ASP A 709 7.69 -8.36 -33.31
CA ASP A 709 7.59 -7.21 -34.20
C ASP A 709 6.26 -6.45 -34.03
N PRO A 710 6.00 -5.89 -32.83
CA PRO A 710 4.74 -5.21 -32.53
C PRO A 710 4.50 -3.96 -33.40
N ALA A 711 5.55 -3.33 -33.93
CA ALA A 711 5.40 -2.20 -34.85
C ALA A 711 4.91 -2.64 -36.24
N ASP A 712 5.24 -3.87 -36.67
CA ASP A 712 4.86 -4.38 -37.99
C ASP A 712 3.39 -4.75 -38.07
N VAL A 713 2.82 -5.21 -36.97
CA VAL A 713 1.42 -5.66 -36.89
C VAL A 713 0.41 -4.52 -36.63
N LEU A 714 0.89 -3.28 -36.52
CA LEU A 714 0.02 -2.13 -36.26
C LEU A 714 -1.05 -1.92 -37.37
N PRO A 715 -0.73 -2.02 -38.68
CA PRO A 715 -1.73 -1.94 -39.74
C PRO A 715 -2.81 -3.04 -39.63
N ASP A 716 -2.43 -4.27 -39.32
CA ASP A 716 -3.37 -5.40 -39.16
C ASP A 716 -4.42 -5.08 -38.08
N LEU A 717 -3.98 -4.52 -36.95
CA LEU A 717 -4.89 -4.14 -35.87
C LEU A 717 -5.80 -2.97 -36.25
N LEU A 718 -5.34 -2.05 -37.09
CA LEU A 718 -6.12 -0.90 -37.56
C LEU A 718 -7.33 -1.31 -38.40
N GLU A 719 -7.19 -2.36 -39.22
CA GLU A 719 -8.28 -2.92 -40.03
C GLU A 719 -9.47 -3.40 -39.17
N HIS A 720 -9.21 -3.80 -37.93
CA HIS A 720 -10.22 -4.33 -37.02
C HIS A 720 -10.87 -3.29 -36.09
N VAL A 721 -10.34 -2.06 -35.99
CA VAL A 721 -10.87 -1.01 -35.09
C VAL A 721 -12.30 -0.58 -35.46
N GLY A 722 -12.67 -0.79 -36.72
CA GLY A 722 -14.02 -0.54 -37.23
C GLY A 722 -14.97 -1.74 -37.15
N THR A 723 -14.59 -2.87 -36.56
CA THR A 723 -15.39 -4.11 -36.57
C THR A 723 -15.87 -4.47 -35.16
N ASP A 724 -16.65 -5.55 -35.01
CA ASP A 724 -17.06 -6.07 -33.70
C ASP A 724 -15.87 -6.49 -32.82
N ARG A 725 -14.69 -6.67 -33.42
CA ARG A 725 -13.43 -7.03 -32.75
C ARG A 725 -12.64 -5.81 -32.24
N ALA A 726 -13.17 -4.58 -32.40
CA ALA A 726 -12.52 -3.34 -31.96
C ALA A 726 -12.14 -3.37 -30.47
N ARG A 727 -12.97 -4.01 -29.63
CA ARG A 727 -12.73 -4.14 -28.18
C ARG A 727 -11.42 -4.81 -27.83
N VAL A 728 -10.86 -5.65 -28.70
CA VAL A 728 -9.56 -6.32 -28.51
C VAL A 728 -8.46 -5.61 -29.28
N ALA A 729 -8.73 -5.27 -30.54
CA ALA A 729 -7.76 -4.62 -31.42
C ALA A 729 -7.26 -3.28 -30.87
N VAL A 730 -8.14 -2.46 -30.27
CA VAL A 730 -7.77 -1.15 -29.70
C VAL A 730 -6.77 -1.29 -28.54
N TYR A 731 -6.96 -2.26 -27.64
CA TYR A 731 -6.00 -2.49 -26.54
C TYR A 731 -4.64 -2.98 -27.04
N ALA A 732 -4.63 -3.87 -28.03
CA ALA A 732 -3.41 -4.35 -28.66
C ALA A 732 -2.66 -3.20 -29.37
N LEU A 733 -3.41 -2.34 -30.07
CA LEU A 733 -2.89 -1.23 -30.85
C LEU A 733 -2.16 -0.18 -29.99
N SER A 734 -2.70 0.14 -28.80
CA SER A 734 -2.00 1.01 -27.84
C SER A 734 -0.61 0.50 -27.46
N ARG A 735 -0.41 -0.83 -27.42
CA ARG A 735 0.89 -1.43 -27.17
C ARG A 735 1.79 -1.33 -28.40
N CYS A 736 1.29 -1.65 -29.59
CA CYS A 736 2.03 -1.56 -30.85
C CYS A 736 2.55 -0.13 -31.13
N ALA A 737 1.72 0.89 -30.86
CA ALA A 737 2.10 2.29 -31.00
C ALA A 737 3.34 2.66 -30.16
N ARG A 738 3.50 2.09 -28.96
CA ARG A 738 4.69 2.32 -28.11
C ARG A 738 5.99 1.80 -28.72
N PHE A 739 5.92 0.79 -29.57
CA PHE A 739 7.07 0.17 -30.23
C PHE A 739 7.29 0.70 -31.65
N THR A 740 6.35 1.48 -32.18
CA THR A 740 6.45 2.12 -33.50
C THR A 740 7.21 3.45 -33.37
N SER A 741 8.05 3.78 -34.35
CA SER A 741 8.74 5.08 -34.37
C SER A 741 7.71 6.21 -34.54
N PRO A 742 7.92 7.40 -33.94
CA PRO A 742 6.94 8.50 -34.01
C PRO A 742 6.58 8.90 -35.44
N ARG A 743 7.55 8.86 -36.37
CA ARG A 743 7.33 9.18 -37.80
C ARG A 743 6.39 8.17 -38.46
N ARG A 744 6.69 6.87 -38.36
CA ARG A 744 5.84 5.80 -38.92
C ARG A 744 4.45 5.79 -38.29
N LEU A 745 4.37 6.08 -36.99
CA LEU A 745 3.09 6.20 -36.30
C LEU A 745 2.25 7.37 -36.86
N GLY A 746 2.89 8.52 -37.13
CA GLY A 746 2.27 9.66 -37.80
C GLY A 746 1.72 9.30 -39.19
N GLU A 747 2.55 8.69 -40.02
CA GLU A 747 2.19 8.24 -41.38
C GLU A 747 0.97 7.30 -41.38
N LEU A 748 0.90 6.37 -40.42
CA LEU A 748 -0.20 5.39 -40.33
C LEU A 748 -1.49 5.95 -39.72
N LEU A 749 -1.39 6.84 -38.73
CA LEU A 749 -2.56 7.29 -37.96
C LEU A 749 -3.16 8.60 -38.47
N ALA A 750 -2.38 9.49 -39.09
CA ALA A 750 -2.88 10.79 -39.56
C ALA A 750 -4.10 10.67 -40.51
N PRO A 751 -4.13 9.75 -41.50
CA PRO A 751 -5.29 9.58 -42.37
C PRO A 751 -6.57 9.14 -41.63
N LEU A 752 -6.42 8.48 -40.48
CA LEU A 752 -7.52 7.94 -39.70
C LEU A 752 -8.16 8.94 -38.75
N VAL A 753 -7.58 10.13 -38.59
CA VAL A 753 -8.14 11.18 -37.72
C VAL A 753 -9.40 11.78 -38.35
N THR A 754 -9.42 11.93 -39.67
CA THR A 754 -10.53 12.52 -40.44
C THR A 754 -11.45 11.47 -41.07
N GLY A 755 -10.97 10.26 -41.35
CA GLY A 755 -11.74 9.16 -41.96
C GLY A 755 -12.21 8.06 -40.99
N GLY A 756 -13.19 7.27 -41.42
CA GLY A 756 -13.61 6.03 -40.72
C GLY A 756 -14.57 6.22 -39.53
N LYS A 757 -14.68 5.17 -38.69
CA LYS A 757 -15.58 5.15 -37.52
C LYS A 757 -15.06 6.03 -36.37
N VAL A 758 -15.99 6.54 -35.55
CA VAL A 758 -15.70 7.38 -34.37
C VAL A 758 -14.67 6.75 -33.42
N THR A 759 -14.77 5.43 -33.18
CA THR A 759 -13.84 4.68 -32.32
C THR A 759 -12.40 4.73 -32.83
N THR A 760 -12.19 4.55 -34.13
CA THR A 760 -10.88 4.64 -34.78
C THR A 760 -10.30 6.04 -34.68
N ARG A 761 -11.09 7.06 -34.99
CA ARG A 761 -10.68 8.47 -34.96
C ARG A 761 -10.19 8.88 -33.56
N LYS A 762 -10.94 8.55 -32.51
CA LYS A 762 -10.57 8.86 -31.12
C LYS A 762 -9.25 8.22 -30.70
N GLU A 763 -9.05 6.95 -31.08
CA GLU A 763 -7.83 6.23 -30.73
C GLU A 763 -6.62 6.76 -31.49
N ALA A 764 -6.78 7.09 -32.78
CA ALA A 764 -5.74 7.74 -33.58
C ALA A 764 -5.31 9.08 -32.96
N VAL A 765 -6.28 9.92 -32.58
CA VAL A 765 -6.04 11.19 -31.86
C VAL A 765 -5.21 10.97 -30.59
N ARG A 766 -5.65 10.03 -29.74
CA ARG A 766 -4.99 9.74 -28.46
C ARG A 766 -3.53 9.34 -28.65
N LEU A 767 -3.25 8.45 -29.62
CA LEU A 767 -1.91 7.90 -29.82
C LEU A 767 -0.97 8.87 -30.51
N LEU A 768 -1.44 9.64 -31.50
CA LEU A 768 -0.65 10.69 -32.14
C LEU A 768 -0.16 11.71 -31.11
N ALA A 769 -1.05 12.15 -30.22
CA ALA A 769 -0.71 13.11 -29.17
C ALA A 769 0.21 12.50 -28.09
N GLN A 770 -0.14 11.32 -27.57
CA GLN A 770 0.62 10.65 -26.50
C GLN A 770 2.06 10.33 -26.92
N HIS A 771 2.28 9.97 -28.19
CA HIS A 771 3.60 9.63 -28.71
C HIS A 771 4.31 10.80 -29.40
N ARG A 772 3.67 11.98 -29.43
CA ARG A 772 4.14 13.20 -30.11
C ARG A 772 4.68 12.90 -31.50
N ALA A 773 3.82 12.31 -32.35
CA ALA A 773 4.18 12.09 -33.75
C ALA A 773 4.52 13.44 -34.43
N PRO A 774 5.56 13.50 -35.29
CA PRO A 774 5.88 14.72 -36.02
C PRO A 774 4.68 15.24 -36.81
N GLY A 775 4.37 16.54 -36.71
CA GLY A 775 3.21 17.15 -37.37
C GLY A 775 1.84 16.84 -36.74
N ALA A 776 1.80 16.13 -35.60
CA ALA A 776 0.53 15.74 -34.98
C ALA A 776 -0.37 16.93 -34.66
N VAL A 777 0.15 18.04 -34.13
CA VAL A 777 -0.68 19.19 -33.71
C VAL A 777 -1.53 19.73 -34.87
N ALA A 778 -0.94 19.96 -36.04
CA ALA A 778 -1.66 20.42 -37.22
C ALA A 778 -2.75 19.43 -37.68
N VAL A 779 -2.45 18.13 -37.67
CA VAL A 779 -3.41 17.07 -38.03
C VAL A 779 -4.58 17.02 -37.03
N LEU A 780 -4.29 17.15 -35.74
CA LEU A 780 -5.31 17.12 -34.69
C LEU A 780 -6.21 18.35 -34.75
N ALA A 781 -5.65 19.55 -34.94
CA ALA A 781 -6.41 20.79 -35.01
C ALA A 781 -7.35 20.83 -36.21
N GLY A 782 -6.85 20.44 -37.39
CA GLY A 782 -7.64 20.37 -38.62
C GLY A 782 -8.78 19.35 -38.57
N ALA A 783 -8.81 18.48 -37.56
CA ALA A 783 -9.85 17.48 -37.40
C ALA A 783 -11.04 17.90 -36.54
N TRP A 784 -11.06 19.13 -36.02
CA TRP A 784 -12.13 19.61 -35.15
C TRP A 784 -13.45 19.85 -35.88
N ASP A 785 -13.39 20.55 -37.02
CA ASP A 785 -14.57 20.98 -37.76
C ASP A 785 -15.31 19.77 -38.36
N GLY A 786 -16.63 19.70 -38.14
CA GLY A 786 -17.46 18.56 -38.54
C GLY A 786 -17.19 17.25 -37.77
N ALA A 787 -16.38 17.26 -36.70
CA ALA A 787 -16.13 16.07 -35.90
C ALA A 787 -17.31 15.68 -34.98
N HIS A 788 -17.48 14.38 -34.77
CA HIS A 788 -18.41 13.84 -33.77
C HIS A 788 -17.99 14.25 -32.34
N ARG A 789 -18.96 14.43 -31.43
CA ARG A 789 -18.71 14.91 -30.05
C ARG A 789 -17.58 14.16 -29.35
N ASP A 790 -17.55 12.83 -29.48
CA ASP A 790 -16.57 12.00 -28.78
C ASP A 790 -15.16 12.12 -29.38
N VAL A 791 -15.04 12.49 -30.65
CA VAL A 791 -13.76 12.84 -31.29
C VAL A 791 -13.30 14.20 -30.80
N ARG A 792 -14.19 15.19 -30.69
CA ARG A 792 -13.87 16.49 -30.06
C ARG A 792 -13.35 16.32 -28.64
N ARG A 793 -14.01 15.49 -27.82
CA ARG A 793 -13.49 15.10 -26.50
C ARG A 793 -12.08 14.51 -26.58
N ALA A 794 -11.81 13.59 -27.50
CA ALA A 794 -10.46 13.05 -27.65
C ALA A 794 -9.44 14.14 -28.04
N LEU A 795 -9.82 15.11 -28.87
CA LEU A 795 -8.99 16.26 -29.26
C LEU A 795 -8.70 17.17 -28.06
N VAL A 796 -9.72 17.53 -27.26
CA VAL A 796 -9.56 18.29 -26.01
C VAL A 796 -8.64 17.54 -25.05
N SER A 797 -8.86 16.25 -24.86
CA SER A 797 -8.01 15.40 -24.01
C SER A 797 -6.55 15.42 -24.49
N ALA A 798 -6.32 15.42 -25.80
CA ALA A 798 -4.99 15.37 -26.41
C ALA A 798 -4.16 16.63 -26.16
N THR A 799 -4.78 17.81 -25.96
CA THR A 799 -4.08 19.10 -25.78
C THR A 799 -3.10 19.11 -24.61
N ARG A 800 -3.33 18.29 -23.57
CA ARG A 800 -2.39 18.11 -22.43
C ARG A 800 -0.97 17.74 -22.87
N TRP A 801 -0.83 17.16 -24.07
CA TRP A 801 0.46 16.79 -24.63
C TRP A 801 1.13 17.92 -25.40
N PHE A 802 0.50 19.07 -25.64
CA PHE A 802 1.07 20.16 -26.45
C PHE A 802 0.56 21.55 -26.03
N LEU A 803 0.37 21.79 -24.73
CA LEU A 803 -0.06 23.09 -24.18
C LEU A 803 0.89 24.28 -24.47
N ASP A 804 2.11 24.02 -24.96
CA ASP A 804 3.04 25.05 -25.40
C ASP A 804 2.77 25.56 -26.82
N ASP A 805 1.81 24.96 -27.52
CA ASP A 805 1.37 25.35 -28.86
C ASP A 805 0.03 26.09 -28.76
N ASP A 806 -0.07 27.28 -29.37
CA ASP A 806 -1.27 28.13 -29.33
C ASP A 806 -2.52 27.39 -29.84
N THR A 807 -2.33 26.45 -30.77
CA THR A 807 -3.39 25.60 -31.32
C THR A 807 -4.11 24.80 -30.22
N ALA A 808 -3.41 24.41 -29.15
CA ALA A 808 -4.01 23.73 -28.01
C ALA A 808 -5.05 24.62 -27.31
N TRP A 809 -4.73 25.91 -27.16
CA TRP A 809 -5.56 26.89 -26.49
C TRP A 809 -6.79 27.27 -27.30
N ASP A 810 -6.66 27.32 -28.63
CA ASP A 810 -7.81 27.48 -29.53
C ASP A 810 -8.81 26.34 -29.35
N LEU A 811 -8.34 25.09 -29.33
CA LEU A 811 -9.21 23.91 -29.13
C LEU A 811 -9.86 23.90 -27.75
N LEU A 812 -9.10 24.24 -26.70
CA LEU A 812 -9.60 24.32 -25.34
C LEU A 812 -10.67 25.41 -25.18
N THR A 813 -10.44 26.60 -25.75
CA THR A 813 -11.38 27.73 -25.71
C THR A 813 -12.66 27.42 -26.48
N ARG A 814 -12.56 26.78 -27.65
CA ARG A 814 -13.74 26.33 -28.39
C ARG A 814 -14.54 25.30 -27.59
N ALA A 815 -13.87 24.40 -26.88
CA ALA A 815 -14.51 23.36 -26.08
C ALA A 815 -15.37 23.91 -24.93
N THR A 816 -15.02 25.07 -24.34
CA THR A 816 -15.81 25.63 -23.23
C THR A 816 -17.18 26.16 -23.67
N ALA A 817 -17.36 26.45 -24.97
CA ALA A 817 -18.62 26.90 -25.55
C ALA A 817 -19.46 25.77 -26.18
N GLU A 818 -18.99 24.53 -26.12
CA GLU A 818 -19.67 23.36 -26.67
C GLU A 818 -20.64 22.73 -25.64
N GLN A 819 -21.35 21.68 -26.06
CA GLN A 819 -22.19 20.88 -25.18
C GLN A 819 -21.43 20.30 -23.97
N CYS A 820 -22.16 20.03 -22.89
CA CYS A 820 -21.63 19.60 -21.59
C CYS A 820 -20.57 18.50 -21.67
N GLU A 821 -20.74 17.46 -22.51
CA GLU A 821 -19.77 16.37 -22.58
C GLU A 821 -18.42 16.78 -23.17
N VAL A 822 -18.37 17.77 -24.06
CA VAL A 822 -17.13 18.31 -24.64
C VAL A 822 -16.47 19.29 -23.68
N ALA A 823 -17.24 20.22 -23.12
CA ALA A 823 -16.78 21.19 -22.12
C ALA A 823 -16.21 20.50 -20.87
N ALA A 824 -16.87 19.42 -20.41
CA ALA A 824 -16.41 18.64 -19.25
C ALA A 824 -15.02 18.03 -19.43
N GLU A 825 -14.59 17.75 -20.66
CA GLU A 825 -13.25 17.18 -20.90
C GLU A 825 -12.13 18.17 -20.56
N VAL A 826 -12.39 19.49 -20.60
CA VAL A 826 -11.45 20.53 -20.13
C VAL A 826 -11.14 20.35 -18.64
N LEU A 827 -12.13 19.89 -17.87
CA LEU A 827 -12.07 19.76 -16.41
C LEU A 827 -11.28 18.53 -15.93
N GLU A 828 -10.97 17.59 -16.84
CA GLU A 828 -10.30 16.32 -16.50
C GLU A 828 -8.82 16.49 -16.14
N GLN A 829 -8.22 17.66 -16.40
CA GLN A 829 -6.84 17.95 -16.00
C GLN A 829 -6.80 18.57 -14.60
N PRO A 830 -6.13 17.93 -13.62
CA PRO A 830 -5.87 18.58 -12.34
C PRO A 830 -4.73 19.60 -12.48
N PRO A 831 -4.66 20.64 -11.62
CA PRO A 831 -3.61 21.65 -11.69
C PRO A 831 -2.19 21.10 -11.60
N ALA A 832 -2.01 20.01 -10.85
CA ALA A 832 -0.73 19.32 -10.71
C ALA A 832 -0.24 18.65 -12.01
N ALA A 833 -1.12 18.41 -12.99
CA ALA A 833 -0.75 17.88 -14.31
C ALA A 833 -0.48 18.98 -15.34
N VAL A 834 -0.82 20.25 -15.04
CA VAL A 834 -0.63 21.40 -15.93
C VAL A 834 0.69 22.12 -15.58
N PRO A 835 1.54 22.46 -16.58
CA PRO A 835 2.76 23.23 -16.35
C PRO A 835 2.48 24.58 -15.68
N ARG A 836 3.35 25.03 -14.78
CA ARG A 836 3.16 26.27 -13.98
C ARG A 836 2.78 27.48 -14.83
N ARG A 837 3.51 27.68 -15.93
CA ARG A 837 3.32 28.77 -16.90
C ARG A 837 1.91 28.84 -17.48
N HIS A 838 1.17 27.73 -17.47
CA HIS A 838 -0.15 27.58 -18.07
C HIS A 838 -1.29 27.53 -17.05
N ARG A 839 -1.01 27.52 -15.74
CA ARG A 839 -2.05 27.28 -14.73
C ARG A 839 -3.08 28.40 -14.62
N VAL A 840 -2.67 29.66 -14.80
CA VAL A 840 -3.58 30.80 -14.79
C VAL A 840 -4.53 30.70 -15.97
N GLY A 841 -4.01 30.61 -17.19
CA GLY A 841 -4.84 30.46 -18.40
C GLY A 841 -5.75 29.23 -18.36
N TYR A 842 -5.27 28.09 -17.83
CA TYR A 842 -6.10 26.89 -17.71
C TYR A 842 -7.19 27.04 -16.63
N GLY A 843 -6.90 27.76 -15.56
CA GLY A 843 -7.88 28.12 -14.54
C GLY A 843 -9.02 28.97 -15.11
N GLU A 844 -8.72 29.92 -15.99
CA GLU A 844 -9.74 30.73 -16.68
C GLU A 844 -10.68 29.88 -17.56
N LEU A 845 -10.18 28.82 -18.21
CA LEU A 845 -11.02 27.87 -18.94
C LEU A 845 -11.97 27.12 -18.00
N VAL A 846 -11.48 26.71 -16.82
CA VAL A 846 -12.32 26.04 -15.80
C VAL A 846 -13.39 27.00 -15.27
N LEU A 847 -13.04 28.27 -15.05
CA LEU A 847 -13.99 29.32 -14.67
C LEU A 847 -15.04 29.55 -15.76
N ALA A 848 -14.65 29.60 -17.04
CA ALA A 848 -15.59 29.74 -18.15
C ALA A 848 -16.60 28.59 -18.20
N VAL A 849 -16.17 27.35 -17.96
CA VAL A 849 -17.08 26.19 -17.85
C VAL A 849 -17.99 26.30 -16.63
N ALA A 850 -17.47 26.78 -15.48
CA ALA A 850 -18.25 26.99 -14.27
C ALA A 850 -19.30 28.11 -14.40
N ALA A 851 -19.04 29.10 -15.25
CA ALA A 851 -19.93 30.22 -15.56
C ALA A 851 -20.89 29.95 -16.73
N SER A 852 -20.95 28.72 -17.25
CA SER A 852 -21.85 28.36 -18.35
C SER A 852 -23.32 28.64 -18.02
N ALA A 853 -24.08 29.10 -19.01
CA ALA A 853 -25.53 29.23 -18.89
C ALA A 853 -26.25 27.88 -18.86
N ASP A 854 -25.62 26.81 -19.36
CA ASP A 854 -26.15 25.44 -19.27
C ASP A 854 -25.91 24.87 -17.87
N PRO A 855 -26.96 24.52 -17.10
CA PRO A 855 -26.83 24.09 -15.71
C PRO A 855 -26.00 22.82 -15.52
N ASP A 856 -26.06 21.88 -16.47
CA ASP A 856 -25.31 20.62 -16.38
C ASP A 856 -23.80 20.84 -16.60
N THR A 857 -23.44 21.73 -17.52
CA THR A 857 -22.05 22.18 -17.75
C THR A 857 -21.52 22.96 -16.54
N ALA A 858 -22.28 23.95 -16.06
CA ALA A 858 -21.91 24.77 -14.91
C ALA A 858 -21.69 23.93 -13.66
N ARG A 859 -22.55 22.93 -13.39
CA ARG A 859 -22.41 22.00 -12.26
C ARG A 859 -21.05 21.30 -12.25
N ARG A 860 -20.61 20.79 -13.41
CA ARG A 860 -19.30 20.13 -13.53
C ARG A 860 -18.16 21.12 -13.34
N GLY A 861 -18.26 22.31 -13.94
CA GLY A 861 -17.26 23.37 -13.78
C GLY A 861 -17.10 23.80 -12.31
N LEU A 862 -18.21 24.08 -11.62
CA LEU A 862 -18.23 24.45 -10.21
C LEU A 862 -17.71 23.34 -9.29
N ALA A 863 -17.89 22.07 -9.66
CA ALA A 863 -17.30 20.95 -8.92
C ALA A 863 -15.75 20.89 -9.07
N ALA A 864 -15.23 21.29 -10.22
CA ALA A 864 -13.78 21.28 -10.51
C ALA A 864 -13.06 22.57 -10.08
N LEU A 865 -13.74 23.72 -10.09
CA LEU A 865 -13.22 25.03 -9.74
C LEU A 865 -12.46 25.09 -8.39
N PRO A 866 -12.89 24.41 -7.30
CA PRO A 866 -12.20 24.42 -6.02
C PRO A 866 -10.70 24.08 -6.08
N ALA A 867 -10.28 23.24 -7.03
CA ALA A 867 -8.88 22.88 -7.22
C ALA A 867 -8.06 24.01 -7.90
N TRP A 868 -8.72 24.91 -8.62
CA TRP A 868 -8.13 25.94 -9.47
C TRP A 868 -8.10 27.34 -8.86
N LEU A 869 -8.83 27.56 -7.75
CA LEU A 869 -8.95 28.87 -7.05
C LEU A 869 -7.62 29.55 -6.67
N ARG A 870 -6.50 28.82 -6.65
CA ARG A 870 -5.17 29.40 -6.45
C ARG A 870 -4.68 30.25 -7.63
N TRP A 871 -5.20 29.99 -8.83
CA TRP A 871 -4.73 30.58 -10.09
C TRP A 871 -5.79 31.38 -10.83
N VAL A 872 -6.95 31.59 -10.22
CA VAL A 872 -8.09 32.30 -10.80
C VAL A 872 -8.52 33.39 -9.84
N GLU A 873 -8.72 34.60 -10.35
CA GLU A 873 -9.16 35.76 -9.56
C GLU A 873 -10.64 36.06 -9.82
N GLY A 874 -11.25 36.93 -9.00
CA GLY A 874 -12.62 37.43 -9.25
C GLY A 874 -13.76 36.41 -9.11
N THR A 875 -13.52 35.19 -8.61
CA THR A 875 -14.57 34.16 -8.52
C THR A 875 -15.64 34.41 -7.46
N ALA A 876 -15.37 35.30 -6.49
CA ALA A 876 -16.23 35.52 -5.33
C ALA A 876 -17.63 36.03 -5.72
N ASP A 877 -17.72 37.00 -6.63
CA ASP A 877 -19.01 37.58 -7.02
C ASP A 877 -19.91 36.59 -7.76
N LEU A 878 -19.32 35.79 -8.66
CA LEU A 878 -20.02 34.70 -9.34
C LEU A 878 -20.58 33.70 -8.32
N LEU A 879 -19.74 33.22 -7.41
CA LEU A 879 -20.12 32.20 -6.43
C LEU A 879 -21.17 32.73 -5.44
N VAL A 880 -21.03 33.96 -4.95
CA VAL A 880 -22.03 34.61 -4.08
C VAL A 880 -23.35 34.78 -4.82
N GLY A 881 -23.32 35.26 -6.08
CA GLY A 881 -24.52 35.41 -6.90
C GLY A 881 -25.29 34.11 -7.07
N LEU A 882 -24.59 33.02 -7.43
CA LEU A 882 -25.19 31.70 -7.59
C LEU A 882 -25.77 31.12 -6.29
N VAL A 883 -25.15 31.43 -5.13
CA VAL A 883 -25.60 30.95 -3.82
C VAL A 883 -26.82 31.73 -3.32
N VAL A 884 -26.88 33.04 -3.55
CA VAL A 884 -27.97 33.92 -3.08
C VAL A 884 -29.20 33.84 -3.99
N ASP A 885 -29.02 33.53 -5.27
CA ASP A 885 -30.13 33.33 -6.21
C ASP A 885 -30.96 32.08 -5.87
N LEU A 886 -32.14 32.31 -5.28
CA LEU A 886 -33.06 31.24 -4.88
C LEU A 886 -33.73 30.53 -6.07
N ASP A 887 -33.79 31.18 -7.23
CA ASP A 887 -34.35 30.61 -8.46
C ASP A 887 -33.36 29.60 -9.09
N ASN A 888 -32.05 29.74 -8.82
CA ASN A 888 -31.02 28.76 -9.15
C ASN A 888 -31.06 27.52 -8.24
N THR A 889 -31.81 26.49 -8.64
CA THR A 889 -31.91 25.22 -7.89
C THR A 889 -30.83 24.20 -8.25
N ALA A 890 -30.18 24.36 -9.41
CA ALA A 890 -29.37 23.30 -10.01
C ALA A 890 -27.88 23.32 -9.62
N THR A 891 -27.32 24.50 -9.28
CA THR A 891 -25.86 24.68 -9.13
C THR A 891 -25.42 25.25 -7.78
N TRP A 892 -26.35 25.77 -6.97
CA TRP A 892 -26.03 26.51 -5.74
C TRP A 892 -25.18 25.71 -4.73
N GLU A 893 -25.37 24.39 -4.60
CA GLU A 893 -24.62 23.58 -3.64
C GLU A 893 -23.14 23.41 -4.05
N PHE A 894 -22.89 23.30 -5.35
CA PHE A 894 -21.54 23.27 -5.92
C PHE A 894 -20.86 24.64 -5.78
N ALA A 895 -21.61 25.71 -6.07
CA ALA A 895 -21.13 27.08 -5.87
C ALA A 895 -20.82 27.36 -4.40
N LEU A 896 -21.65 26.88 -3.47
CA LEU A 896 -21.41 26.98 -2.04
C LEU A 896 -20.12 26.26 -1.61
N SER A 897 -19.92 25.03 -2.08
CA SER A 897 -18.69 24.28 -1.83
C SER A 897 -17.44 25.01 -2.34
N ALA A 898 -17.51 25.56 -3.56
CA ALA A 898 -16.44 26.36 -4.13
C ALA A 898 -16.22 27.67 -3.35
N LEU A 899 -17.28 28.34 -2.89
CA LEU A 899 -17.21 29.57 -2.10
C LEU A 899 -16.51 29.35 -0.76
N VAL A 900 -16.87 28.28 -0.05
CA VAL A 900 -16.22 27.88 1.21
C VAL A 900 -14.74 27.57 1.00
N ARG A 901 -14.39 26.88 -0.10
CA ARG A 901 -12.98 26.66 -0.46
C ARG A 901 -12.26 27.97 -0.85
N ALA A 902 -12.92 28.90 -1.52
CA ALA A 902 -12.36 30.18 -1.95
C ALA A 902 -12.03 31.09 -0.77
N ALA A 903 -12.96 31.26 0.17
CA ALA A 903 -12.75 32.00 1.40
C ALA A 903 -11.52 31.47 2.17
N ARG A 904 -11.35 30.14 2.20
CA ARG A 904 -10.16 29.48 2.77
C ARG A 904 -8.88 29.75 2.02
N ALA A 905 -8.94 29.68 0.70
CA ALA A 905 -7.81 29.90 -0.19
C ALA A 905 -7.22 31.30 0.02
N GLN A 906 -8.09 32.29 0.21
CA GLN A 906 -7.76 33.70 0.33
C GLN A 906 -7.61 34.17 1.80
N ALA A 907 -7.90 33.29 2.76
CA ALA A 907 -8.00 33.63 4.19
C ALA A 907 -8.93 34.83 4.46
N ASP A 908 -10.00 34.93 3.67
CA ASP A 908 -10.96 36.02 3.69
C ASP A 908 -12.39 35.48 3.89
N PRO A 909 -13.02 35.70 5.07
CA PRO A 909 -14.39 35.29 5.30
C PRO A 909 -15.43 36.23 4.66
N GLU A 910 -15.03 37.37 4.07
CA GLU A 910 -15.94 38.37 3.49
C GLU A 910 -16.92 37.79 2.46
N PRO A 911 -16.51 36.95 1.49
CA PRO A 911 -17.45 36.40 0.51
C PRO A 911 -18.52 35.51 1.17
N LEU A 912 -18.17 34.78 2.22
CA LEU A 912 -19.13 33.99 2.99
C LEU A 912 -20.08 34.90 3.76
N ARG A 913 -19.58 36.01 4.33
CA ARG A 913 -20.42 36.99 5.02
C ARG A 913 -21.41 37.62 4.06
N ARG A 914 -20.97 38.03 2.86
CA ARG A 914 -21.84 38.55 1.80
C ARG A 914 -22.91 37.54 1.38
N ALA A 915 -22.55 36.27 1.21
CA ALA A 915 -23.52 35.22 0.89
C ALA A 915 -24.56 35.05 2.01
N VAL A 916 -24.13 35.03 3.29
CA VAL A 916 -25.05 34.97 4.43
C VAL A 916 -25.96 36.19 4.48
N THR A 917 -25.42 37.41 4.37
CA THR A 917 -26.23 38.65 4.35
C THR A 917 -27.23 38.67 3.20
N GLY A 918 -26.81 38.24 2.00
CA GLY A 918 -27.70 38.12 0.85
C GLY A 918 -28.81 37.10 1.06
N LEU A 919 -28.48 35.91 1.59
CA LEU A 919 -29.47 34.87 1.91
C LEU A 919 -30.45 35.31 2.99
N LEU A 920 -29.99 36.05 4.01
CA LEU A 920 -30.84 36.60 5.07
C LEU A 920 -31.86 37.60 4.51
N ALA A 921 -31.48 38.41 3.53
CA ALA A 921 -32.38 39.38 2.90
C ALA A 921 -33.54 38.73 2.12
N VAL A 922 -33.41 37.45 1.75
CA VAL A 922 -34.43 36.70 0.98
C VAL A 922 -34.88 35.42 1.69
N ALA A 923 -34.52 35.25 2.97
CA ALA A 923 -34.66 33.96 3.68
C ALA A 923 -36.11 33.47 3.77
N ASP A 924 -37.04 34.41 3.95
CA ASP A 924 -38.46 34.15 4.17
C ASP A 924 -39.30 34.37 2.89
N ARG A 925 -38.67 34.46 1.70
CA ARG A 925 -39.38 34.66 0.42
C ARG A 925 -40.33 33.51 0.08
N TYR A 926 -40.00 32.29 0.48
CA TYR A 926 -40.80 31.08 0.27
C TYR A 926 -40.97 30.37 1.60
N ASP A 927 -42.21 30.18 2.05
CA ASP A 927 -42.54 29.55 3.34
C ASP A 927 -43.60 28.47 3.13
N ALA A 928 -43.20 27.20 3.34
CA ALA A 928 -44.04 26.02 3.20
C ALA A 928 -44.83 25.91 1.87
N GLU A 929 -44.26 26.38 0.75
CA GLU A 929 -44.84 26.16 -0.58
C GLU A 929 -44.63 24.72 -1.05
N THR A 930 -45.44 24.27 -2.02
CA THR A 930 -45.53 22.86 -2.45
C THR A 930 -44.18 22.24 -2.84
N ASP A 931 -43.27 23.01 -3.41
CA ASP A 931 -41.93 22.57 -3.81
C ASP A 931 -40.80 23.46 -3.25
N ARG A 932 -41.11 24.39 -2.35
CA ARG A 932 -40.15 25.35 -1.77
C ARG A 932 -40.46 25.65 -0.30
N ASP A 933 -39.58 25.21 0.60
CA ASP A 933 -39.68 25.49 2.04
C ASP A 933 -38.40 26.16 2.55
N LEU A 934 -38.47 27.47 2.79
CA LEU A 934 -37.41 28.31 3.35
C LEU A 934 -36.03 28.07 2.71
N PRO A 935 -35.90 28.12 1.37
CA PRO A 935 -34.67 27.75 0.67
C PRO A 935 -33.47 28.62 1.08
N GLY A 936 -33.67 29.90 1.39
CA GLY A 936 -32.60 30.76 1.90
C GLY A 936 -32.05 30.26 3.24
N ARG A 937 -32.94 29.88 4.17
CA ARG A 937 -32.57 29.27 5.45
C ARG A 937 -31.88 27.91 5.28
N ARG A 938 -32.37 27.05 4.37
CA ARG A 938 -31.72 25.75 4.07
C ARG A 938 -30.31 25.92 3.51
N ARG A 939 -30.07 26.95 2.68
CA ARG A 939 -28.73 27.27 2.17
C ARG A 939 -27.79 27.78 3.26
N ILE A 940 -28.27 28.60 4.20
CA ILE A 940 -27.51 28.99 5.39
C ILE A 940 -27.14 27.75 6.22
N GLU A 941 -28.09 26.84 6.46
CA GLU A 941 -27.83 25.58 7.18
C GLU A 941 -26.80 24.70 6.46
N ALA A 942 -26.86 24.63 5.13
CA ALA A 942 -25.87 23.91 4.31
C ALA A 942 -24.48 24.54 4.42
N LEU A 943 -24.38 25.88 4.39
CA LEU A 943 -23.12 26.61 4.55
C LEU A 943 -22.50 26.30 5.91
N VAL A 944 -23.28 26.40 6.99
CA VAL A 944 -22.85 26.09 8.35
C VAL A 944 -22.39 24.64 8.46
N ARG A 945 -23.11 23.70 7.82
CA ARG A 945 -22.74 22.29 7.78
C ARG A 945 -21.41 22.06 7.07
N GLN A 946 -21.15 22.76 5.96
CA GLN A 946 -19.87 22.67 5.26
C GLN A 946 -18.72 23.27 6.09
N VAL A 947 -18.90 24.42 6.75
CA VAL A 947 -17.92 24.97 7.69
C VAL A 947 -17.63 23.98 8.83
N ALA A 948 -18.68 23.38 9.40
CA ALA A 948 -18.58 22.42 10.50
C ALA A 948 -17.91 21.09 10.11
N GLY A 949 -18.15 20.59 8.89
CA GLY A 949 -17.59 19.34 8.39
C GLY A 949 -16.09 19.38 8.10
N GLN A 950 -15.47 20.56 8.20
CA GLN A 950 -14.08 20.75 7.89
C GLN A 950 -13.17 20.44 9.09
N ALA A 951 -11.96 19.98 8.79
CA ALA A 951 -10.94 19.72 9.79
C ALA A 951 -10.65 20.99 10.62
N ASP A 952 -10.42 20.79 11.91
CA ASP A 952 -10.09 21.89 12.81
C ASP A 952 -8.81 22.61 12.37
N SER A 953 -8.90 23.92 12.22
CA SER A 953 -7.85 24.80 11.72
C SER A 953 -8.16 26.25 12.07
N ALA A 954 -7.13 27.10 12.09
CA ALA A 954 -7.31 28.53 12.32
C ALA A 954 -8.25 29.18 11.29
N GLY A 955 -8.20 28.75 10.01
CA GLY A 955 -9.09 29.23 8.95
C GLY A 955 -10.56 28.90 9.23
N ARG A 956 -10.86 27.65 9.61
CA ARG A 956 -12.22 27.24 10.02
C ARG A 956 -12.73 28.09 11.18
N ARG A 957 -11.88 28.37 12.17
CA ARG A 957 -12.25 29.21 13.33
C ARG A 957 -12.54 30.65 12.93
N ALA A 958 -11.71 31.23 12.06
CA ALA A 958 -11.91 32.58 11.53
C ALA A 958 -13.23 32.70 10.74
N GLU A 959 -13.55 31.72 9.88
CA GLU A 959 -14.85 31.65 9.19
C GLU A 959 -16.00 31.57 10.18
N ALA A 960 -15.92 30.67 11.15
CA ALA A 960 -16.98 30.49 12.14
C ALA A 960 -17.18 31.76 13.01
N GLY A 961 -16.09 32.42 13.40
CA GLY A 961 -16.11 33.67 14.15
C GLY A 961 -16.64 34.87 13.36
N ALA A 962 -16.44 34.90 12.04
CA ALA A 962 -16.97 35.96 11.17
C ALA A 962 -18.48 35.78 10.87
N LEU A 963 -18.95 34.54 10.76
CA LEU A 963 -20.33 34.22 10.40
C LEU A 963 -21.28 34.15 11.60
N GLY A 964 -20.78 33.69 12.75
CA GLY A 964 -21.56 33.51 13.98
C GLY A 964 -22.31 34.78 14.43
N PRO A 965 -21.64 35.94 14.59
CA PRO A 965 -22.28 37.19 15.01
C PRO A 965 -23.36 37.67 14.05
N VAL A 966 -23.15 37.53 12.74
CA VAL A 966 -24.12 37.93 11.71
C VAL A 966 -25.39 37.08 11.82
N LEU A 967 -25.24 35.76 11.97
CA LEU A 967 -26.37 34.84 12.15
C LEU A 967 -27.08 35.06 13.48
N ALA A 968 -26.35 35.38 14.55
CA ALA A 968 -26.94 35.69 15.86
C ALA A 968 -27.80 36.97 15.79
N ALA A 969 -27.30 38.03 15.16
CA ALA A 969 -28.01 39.29 15.01
C ALA A 969 -29.29 39.15 14.16
N ALA A 970 -29.30 38.23 13.19
CA ALA A 970 -30.44 37.95 12.33
C ALA A 970 -31.41 36.88 12.89
N GLY A 971 -31.22 36.41 14.13
CA GLY A 971 -32.12 35.44 14.77
C GLY A 971 -31.89 33.96 14.40
N HIS A 972 -30.84 33.63 13.64
CA HIS A 972 -30.45 32.25 13.28
C HIS A 972 -29.61 31.59 14.39
N HIS A 973 -30.12 31.64 15.63
CA HIS A 973 -29.37 31.24 16.83
C HIS A 973 -28.81 29.80 16.81
N PRO A 974 -29.54 28.75 16.35
CA PRO A 974 -28.98 27.39 16.30
C PRO A 974 -27.71 27.29 15.46
N ALA A 975 -27.66 27.98 14.32
CA ALA A 975 -26.47 28.04 13.47
C ALA A 975 -25.35 28.84 14.13
N ALA A 976 -25.67 29.97 14.76
CA ALA A 976 -24.71 30.81 15.47
C ALA A 976 -24.05 30.07 16.65
N VAL A 977 -24.81 29.30 17.44
CA VAL A 977 -24.29 28.46 18.53
C VAL A 977 -23.28 27.45 18.02
N ARG A 978 -23.63 26.74 16.94
CA ARG A 978 -22.73 25.74 16.33
C ARG A 978 -21.42 26.37 15.86
N LEU A 979 -21.49 27.53 15.19
CA LEU A 979 -20.30 28.26 14.76
C LEU A 979 -19.48 28.81 15.94
N ALA A 980 -20.12 29.30 17.00
CA ALA A 980 -19.42 29.77 18.19
C ALA A 980 -18.60 28.63 18.83
N VAL A 981 -19.15 27.41 18.92
CA VAL A 981 -18.42 26.24 19.43
C VAL A 981 -17.24 25.88 18.52
N LEU A 982 -17.44 25.95 17.20
CA LEU A 982 -16.39 25.69 16.22
C LEU A 982 -15.26 26.74 16.24
N ALA A 983 -15.57 27.97 16.65
CA ALA A 983 -14.62 29.07 16.74
C ALA A 983 -13.70 29.01 17.98
N VAL A 984 -14.00 28.14 18.95
CA VAL A 984 -13.20 28.01 20.19
C VAL A 984 -11.75 27.59 19.86
N PRO A 985 -10.73 28.39 20.23
CA PRO A 985 -9.33 28.10 19.93
C PRO A 985 -8.73 27.13 20.98
N TRP A 986 -9.02 25.84 20.80
CA TRP A 986 -8.49 24.78 21.67
C TRP A 986 -6.95 24.75 21.69
N GLY A 987 -6.37 24.67 22.88
CA GLY A 987 -4.91 24.57 23.06
C GLY A 987 -4.17 25.91 23.22
N GLU A 988 -4.88 27.03 23.20
CA GLU A 988 -4.35 28.37 23.51
C GLU A 988 -4.92 28.83 24.87
N PRO A 989 -4.15 28.70 25.99
CA PRO A 989 -4.65 29.01 27.32
C PRO A 989 -5.23 30.43 27.42
N GLY A 990 -6.48 30.54 27.84
CA GLY A 990 -7.20 31.80 28.02
C GLY A 990 -8.06 32.16 26.80
N ALA A 991 -7.60 31.88 25.59
CA ALA A 991 -8.40 32.08 24.38
C ALA A 991 -9.52 31.03 24.26
N ASP A 992 -9.25 29.79 24.67
CA ASP A 992 -10.24 28.72 24.80
C ASP A 992 -11.41 29.12 25.74
N LEU A 993 -11.09 29.67 26.92
CA LEU A 993 -12.08 30.15 27.88
C LEU A 993 -12.86 31.36 27.35
N ALA A 994 -12.19 32.31 26.70
CA ALA A 994 -12.85 33.46 26.05
C ALA A 994 -13.85 32.99 24.98
N GLY A 995 -13.46 32.03 24.14
CA GLY A 995 -14.35 31.43 23.15
C GLY A 995 -15.55 30.72 23.78
N LEU A 996 -15.38 30.03 24.91
CA LEU A 996 -16.48 29.39 25.63
C LEU A 996 -17.45 30.42 26.26
N ARG A 997 -16.95 31.58 26.69
CA ARG A 997 -17.80 32.70 27.12
C ARG A 997 -18.61 33.28 25.95
N ASP A 998 -18.03 33.34 24.76
CA ASP A 998 -18.76 33.75 23.56
C ASP A 998 -19.86 32.75 23.19
N VAL A 999 -19.60 31.44 23.31
CA VAL A 999 -20.62 30.38 23.16
C VAL A 999 -21.78 30.62 24.12
N ALA A 1000 -21.48 30.88 25.40
CA ALA A 1000 -22.52 31.13 26.40
C ALA A 1000 -23.34 32.41 26.13
N ARG A 1001 -22.70 33.46 25.58
CA ARG A 1001 -23.39 34.70 25.20
C ARG A 1001 -24.39 34.46 24.07
N VAL A 1002 -24.05 33.61 23.10
CA VAL A 1002 -24.93 33.27 21.97
C VAL A 1002 -26.02 32.27 22.39
N ALA A 1003 -25.73 31.39 23.35
CA ALA A 1003 -26.67 30.43 23.93
C ALA A 1003 -27.48 31.02 25.10
N ASP A 1004 -28.23 32.09 24.83
CA ASP A 1004 -28.95 32.86 25.85
C ASP A 1004 -30.20 32.15 26.43
N ARG A 1005 -30.77 31.18 25.70
CA ARG A 1005 -32.00 30.45 26.05
C ARG A 1005 -31.78 28.96 26.37
N PRO A 1006 -32.65 28.30 27.16
CA PRO A 1006 -32.49 26.90 27.55
C PRO A 1006 -32.25 25.92 26.39
N ALA A 1007 -33.05 25.98 25.32
CA ALA A 1007 -32.89 25.10 24.16
C ALA A 1007 -31.52 25.28 23.45
N LEU A 1008 -31.03 26.53 23.37
CA LEU A 1008 -29.74 26.85 22.77
C LEU A 1008 -28.57 26.43 23.66
N ARG A 1009 -28.72 26.55 25.00
CA ARG A 1009 -27.72 26.03 25.96
C ARG A 1009 -27.57 24.53 25.84
N ARG A 1010 -28.68 23.80 25.72
CA ARG A 1010 -28.65 22.35 25.49
C ARG A 1010 -27.89 22.02 24.21
N GLN A 1011 -28.22 22.68 23.10
CA GLN A 1011 -27.52 22.47 21.84
C GLN A 1011 -26.02 22.81 21.95
N ALA A 1012 -25.67 23.93 22.61
CA ALA A 1012 -24.29 24.32 22.85
C ALA A 1012 -23.53 23.25 23.65
N SER A 1013 -24.15 22.66 24.67
CA SER A 1013 -23.58 21.56 25.45
C SER A 1013 -23.36 20.30 24.61
N GLU A 1014 -24.30 19.93 23.73
CA GLU A 1014 -24.17 18.77 22.83
C GLU A 1014 -23.05 18.98 21.80
N GLU A 1015 -23.01 20.13 21.13
CA GLU A 1015 -21.96 20.49 20.16
C GLU A 1015 -20.57 20.58 20.84
N LEU A 1016 -20.51 21.17 22.04
CA LEU A 1016 -19.29 21.28 22.83
C LEU A 1016 -18.75 19.90 23.23
N ALA A 1017 -19.61 18.99 23.68
CA ALA A 1017 -19.18 17.64 24.06
C ALA A 1017 -18.54 16.89 22.87
N VAL A 1018 -19.12 17.02 21.67
CA VAL A 1018 -18.58 16.44 20.42
C VAL A 1018 -17.25 17.11 20.04
N ALA A 1019 -17.20 18.44 20.00
CA ALA A 1019 -16.01 19.19 19.63
C ALA A 1019 -14.84 18.93 20.57
N LEU A 1020 -15.10 18.94 21.88
CA LEU A 1020 -14.10 18.68 22.91
C LEU A 1020 -13.57 17.25 22.82
N SER A 1021 -14.46 16.25 22.66
CA SER A 1021 -14.05 14.83 22.53
C SER A 1021 -13.06 14.61 21.39
N GLY A 1022 -13.20 15.36 20.29
CA GLY A 1022 -12.26 15.31 19.16
C GLY A 1022 -10.85 15.81 19.48
N VAL A 1023 -10.66 16.61 20.52
CA VAL A 1023 -9.36 17.21 20.91
C VAL A 1023 -8.84 16.76 22.29
N LEU A 1024 -9.62 16.01 23.08
CA LEU A 1024 -9.27 15.62 24.45
C LEU A 1024 -7.90 14.95 24.59
N ASP A 1025 -7.58 13.99 23.72
CA ASP A 1025 -6.31 13.24 23.79
C ASP A 1025 -5.08 14.13 23.54
N ARG A 1026 -5.30 15.30 22.94
CA ARG A 1026 -4.29 16.28 22.54
C ARG A 1026 -4.15 17.46 23.52
N LEU A 1027 -5.11 17.65 24.42
CA LEU A 1027 -5.06 18.70 25.43
C LEU A 1027 -4.24 18.26 26.66
N PRO A 1028 -3.62 19.20 27.40
CA PRO A 1028 -3.03 18.91 28.70
C PRO A 1028 -4.06 18.27 29.64
N PRO A 1029 -3.71 17.23 30.44
CA PRO A 1029 -4.67 16.46 31.22
C PRO A 1029 -5.54 17.27 32.19
N ASP A 1030 -4.98 18.34 32.76
CA ASP A 1030 -5.67 19.18 33.74
C ASP A 1030 -6.53 20.27 33.09
N ARG A 1031 -6.27 20.62 31.83
CA ARG A 1031 -6.89 21.77 31.17
C ARG A 1031 -8.42 21.67 31.08
N PRO A 1032 -9.03 20.53 30.72
CA PRO A 1032 -10.48 20.42 30.71
C PRO A 1032 -11.12 20.61 32.10
N HIS A 1033 -10.44 20.20 33.18
CA HIS A 1033 -10.95 20.40 34.54
C HIS A 1033 -10.88 21.88 34.96
N GLU A 1034 -9.78 22.57 34.64
CA GLU A 1034 -9.66 24.02 34.84
C GLU A 1034 -10.77 24.80 34.14
N LEU A 1035 -11.03 24.47 32.87
CA LEU A 1035 -12.12 25.08 32.09
C LEU A 1035 -13.48 24.81 32.73
N ALA A 1036 -13.76 23.56 33.08
CA ALA A 1036 -15.02 23.20 33.75
C ALA A 1036 -15.20 23.94 35.08
N GLY A 1037 -14.13 24.14 35.86
CA GLY A 1037 -14.17 24.83 37.14
C GLY A 1037 -14.59 26.29 37.02
N VAL A 1038 -14.02 27.02 36.06
CA VAL A 1038 -14.43 28.42 35.79
C VAL A 1038 -15.86 28.48 35.25
N LEU A 1039 -16.19 27.60 34.30
CA LEU A 1039 -17.52 27.55 33.71
C LEU A 1039 -18.60 27.11 34.70
N ALA A 1040 -18.27 26.39 35.76
CA ALA A 1040 -19.25 25.97 36.76
C ALA A 1040 -19.88 27.17 37.50
N VAL A 1041 -19.20 28.31 37.54
CA VAL A 1041 -19.70 29.57 38.12
C VAL A 1041 -20.32 30.44 37.03
N GLU A 1042 -19.63 30.60 35.89
CA GLU A 1042 -20.05 31.55 34.86
C GLU A 1042 -21.16 31.00 33.95
N CYS A 1043 -21.04 29.73 33.53
CA CYS A 1043 -21.88 29.09 32.51
C CYS A 1043 -22.08 27.59 32.82
N PRO A 1044 -22.85 27.23 33.88
CA PRO A 1044 -22.85 25.88 34.46
C PRO A 1044 -23.25 24.76 33.47
N ALA A 1045 -24.12 25.04 32.49
CA ALA A 1045 -24.49 24.07 31.44
C ALA A 1045 -23.32 23.64 30.56
N LEU A 1046 -22.37 24.55 30.27
CA LEU A 1046 -21.15 24.21 29.54
C LEU A 1046 -20.17 23.43 30.42
N ALA A 1047 -20.12 23.71 31.73
CA ALA A 1047 -19.33 22.91 32.67
C ALA A 1047 -19.80 21.45 32.73
N VAL A 1048 -21.11 21.20 32.68
CA VAL A 1048 -21.68 19.84 32.57
C VAL A 1048 -21.24 19.16 31.26
N ALA A 1049 -21.22 19.88 30.14
CA ALA A 1049 -20.77 19.33 28.86
C ALA A 1049 -19.28 18.94 28.89
N VAL A 1050 -18.43 19.81 29.45
CA VAL A 1050 -17.00 19.52 29.63
C VAL A 1050 -16.80 18.30 30.54
N ALA A 1051 -17.55 18.20 31.64
CA ALA A 1051 -17.51 17.03 32.53
C ALA A 1051 -17.99 15.73 31.86
N THR A 1052 -19.03 15.80 31.02
CA THR A 1052 -19.55 14.65 30.27
C THR A 1052 -18.49 14.09 29.31
N ALA A 1053 -17.76 14.95 28.61
CA ALA A 1053 -16.73 14.52 27.66
C ALA A 1053 -15.42 14.11 28.35
N ALA A 1054 -14.89 14.92 29.27
CA ALA A 1054 -13.57 14.74 29.85
C ALA A 1054 -13.53 13.82 31.07
N GLY A 1055 -14.63 13.73 31.83
CA GLY A 1055 -14.73 12.91 33.05
C GLY A 1055 -14.44 11.43 32.83
N PRO A 1056 -15.07 10.77 31.83
CA PRO A 1056 -14.79 9.37 31.50
C PRO A 1056 -13.32 9.13 31.11
N ALA A 1057 -12.74 10.02 30.29
CA ALA A 1057 -11.35 9.93 29.85
C ALA A 1057 -10.35 10.09 31.01
N ALA A 1058 -10.69 10.90 32.03
CA ALA A 1058 -9.86 11.10 33.21
C ALA A 1058 -10.02 10.03 34.31
N GLY A 1059 -11.05 9.18 34.23
CA GLY A 1059 -11.31 8.17 35.25
C GLY A 1059 -12.10 8.64 36.47
N TRP A 1060 -12.81 9.77 36.38
CA TRP A 1060 -13.60 10.34 37.48
C TRP A 1060 -12.85 10.50 38.84
N PRO A 1061 -11.66 11.15 38.88
CA PRO A 1061 -10.97 11.44 40.14
C PRO A 1061 -11.82 12.37 41.04
N ALA A 1062 -11.45 12.50 42.32
CA ALA A 1062 -12.24 13.22 43.33
C ALA A 1062 -12.66 14.64 42.89
N ARG A 1063 -11.72 15.41 42.32
CA ARG A 1063 -11.96 16.78 41.80
C ARG A 1063 -13.05 16.87 40.72
N TRP A 1064 -13.19 15.86 39.86
CA TRP A 1064 -14.25 15.82 38.85
C TRP A 1064 -15.60 15.47 39.49
N ARG A 1065 -15.60 14.54 40.45
CA ARG A 1065 -16.81 14.16 41.20
C ARG A 1065 -17.32 15.31 42.08
N GLU A 1066 -16.43 16.09 42.69
CA GLU A 1066 -16.78 17.29 43.45
C GLU A 1066 -17.42 18.35 42.57
N LEU A 1067 -16.83 18.62 41.40
CA LEU A 1067 -17.41 19.52 40.40
C LEU A 1067 -18.82 19.08 39.97
N VAL A 1068 -19.01 17.81 39.63
CA VAL A 1068 -20.34 17.28 39.26
C VAL A 1068 -21.32 17.32 40.44
N ARG A 1069 -20.88 17.04 41.68
CA ARG A 1069 -21.73 17.18 42.88
C ARG A 1069 -22.19 18.62 43.09
N GLY A 1070 -21.31 19.60 42.84
CA GLY A 1070 -21.67 21.02 42.85
C GLY A 1070 -22.76 21.32 41.82
N LEU A 1071 -22.56 20.88 40.57
CA LEU A 1071 -23.52 21.07 39.48
C LEU A 1071 -24.87 20.37 39.72
N ARG A 1072 -24.89 19.20 40.37
CA ARG A 1072 -26.14 18.50 40.78
C ARG A 1072 -26.90 19.20 41.90
N ARG A 1073 -26.27 20.14 42.61
CA ARG A 1073 -26.91 20.97 43.65
C ARG A 1073 -27.15 22.39 43.16
N HIS A 1074 -26.95 22.64 41.87
CA HIS A 1074 -27.16 23.95 41.28
C HIS A 1074 -28.64 24.35 41.34
N ASP A 1075 -28.90 25.65 41.55
CA ASP A 1075 -30.26 26.18 41.71
C ASP A 1075 -31.08 26.03 40.40
N ASP A 1076 -30.43 26.24 39.25
CA ASP A 1076 -31.01 26.02 37.93
C ASP A 1076 -31.40 24.52 37.72
N PRO A 1077 -32.70 24.20 37.53
CA PRO A 1077 -33.18 22.84 37.33
C PRO A 1077 -32.60 22.16 36.09
N ASP A 1078 -32.37 22.89 34.99
CA ASP A 1078 -31.87 22.29 33.75
C ASP A 1078 -30.41 21.84 33.91
N VAL A 1079 -29.61 22.65 34.61
CA VAL A 1079 -28.21 22.30 34.95
C VAL A 1079 -28.17 21.08 35.87
N ARG A 1080 -29.04 21.05 36.88
CA ARG A 1080 -29.14 19.95 37.82
C ARG A 1080 -29.53 18.65 37.12
N ASP A 1081 -30.56 18.66 36.28
CA ASP A 1081 -31.04 17.48 35.55
C ASP A 1081 -29.98 16.97 34.57
N ALA A 1082 -29.31 17.88 33.85
CA ALA A 1082 -28.17 17.52 32.99
C ALA A 1082 -27.01 16.90 33.80
N ALA A 1083 -26.67 17.48 34.97
CA ALA A 1083 -25.62 16.96 35.83
C ALA A 1083 -26.00 15.62 36.51
N LEU A 1084 -27.29 15.37 36.73
CA LEU A 1084 -27.82 14.09 37.22
C LEU A 1084 -27.71 12.98 36.17
N ALA A 1085 -27.84 13.32 34.88
CA ALA A 1085 -27.63 12.39 33.77
C ALA A 1085 -26.17 11.96 33.59
N VAL A 1086 -25.21 12.73 34.11
CA VAL A 1086 -23.78 12.39 34.07
C VAL A 1086 -23.49 11.18 34.95
N ARG A 1087 -23.06 10.07 34.32
CA ARG A 1087 -22.67 8.84 35.00
C ARG A 1087 -21.19 8.85 35.39
N THR A 1088 -20.94 8.77 36.69
CA THR A 1088 -19.58 8.76 37.26
C THR A 1088 -19.10 7.35 37.65
N ASP A 1089 -19.95 6.35 37.51
CA ASP A 1089 -19.65 4.94 37.69
C ASP A 1089 -19.01 4.37 36.42
N GLN A 1090 -17.78 3.87 36.52
CA GLN A 1090 -17.13 3.13 35.44
C GLN A 1090 -17.57 1.66 35.53
N THR A 1091 -18.38 1.19 34.58
CA THR A 1091 -18.79 -0.22 34.45
C THR A 1091 -18.09 -0.93 33.33
#